data_AF-J3J6S2-F1
#
_entry.id   AF-J3J6S2-F1
#
_cell.length_a   1.000
_cell.length_b   1.000
_cell.length_c   1.000
_cell.angle_alpha   90.00
_cell.angle_beta   90.00
_cell.angle_gamma   90.00
#
_symmetry.space_group_name_H-M   'P 1'
#
loop_
_entity.id
_entity.type
_entity.pdbx_description
1 polymer ?
#
loop_
_entity_poly.entity_id
_entity_poly.type
_entity_poly.pdbx_seq_one_letter_code
_entity_poly.pdbx_strand_id
1 'polypeptide(L)'
;MHFGVYSVYGGYYNGHRQGMGYPEQIKAWENIPTDDYLAKAKDLASNFDAAAICKTVHDSGMTYLMITSKHHDGFAMWDTKTTDYNIVKQSNYGKDPMKELSTECNKLGVKLAFYFSIIDWTKQTPEPYGNVNPIDEELMTGTIKPQLTELLTNYGPIAELWFDMGGPTAEQSQRMAQWVHELQPDTMVNSRVWNKAGDFEVGGDNSVTTDFHMGPWESIRSIYPACWGYCSWANRDESAKSYKERELVNNLIGTVASGGQFAYNIGPKGDGTIDAFDSGVVTEVGQWMARHPDAITGARPTWFPAPSWGKIMTKGNDLYFFPEQWSTGQTLTLPSVGGHVTAVSVDGTDRSLDFTQDGTTLTVTMSGENPEPNLRPVVKVTFDAAPTYVPTQTVTAVDGATISSEQFFGRASALRYSGAQAYDAYLVNKGDKAITDLTLTFSGNFDASTTYKITLGTTSIEVTGAQIEAGEVGEGLTLEPGTVTPLRLELAHPSYYANPIGLRSVSATVHVYGENASTQPPVIATDPSSVSVKAGESATFTVVASGRPAATIQWYRVPKGATDGTAIPDATSPMYTLTTTLEDDGAQFYAVATNANGSTTSQRATLTVTKGSDNLALNKTATMSSTGWGGTASRAVDGNTDGVWDNGSVAHTGKQANPWWEVDLGESHPLGVVNVWNRSASDNCQGIPCDQRLHDFWVVASKTRLDASFNPATAGAVDGVHMIKVDGVGGRPSAVDFEGFDARFIRVIQPTEFGEFALAEVEAFAAATPTPEPDDQEPPVIKPLTVTTNPAEDAQISGDGAFRTVTGKEGTQVTIKAEATGTPTPTLFWQIKREGSDSWSIVEDEHGPELTLTIDGESNGSVIRVMAMNEAGFAESGLVTLALAEEPAPEPEPSPEPSPEPTPDPTPTPDPTPAPDHTVGMWVNDGVGWWWKITGGDYAKNETLTLGGHVYRFDQNGYMLMGWVYWDGAWHYHNAAGAQVSGWMNQGGTWYYLAPDTGVMATGWTMIDGAWFMFSSGGAMSTGWVSSSGDWYYLNPSGSMHTGWLQLDGRWYMLGDNGAMVIGWKQSGSSWYYFDASGAMHTGWLQVGSTWYYFGSEGDMYTGGHWIGWRWYSFDSSGRWLG
;
A
#
# COMPACT_ATOMS: atom_id res chain seq x y z
N MET A 1 -9.93 -15.24 24.25
CA MET A 1 -9.49 -15.38 25.65
C MET A 1 -8.03 -15.02 25.76
N HIS A 2 -7.69 -13.98 26.53
CA HIS A 2 -6.30 -13.66 26.86
C HIS A 2 -5.94 -14.21 28.24
N PHE A 3 -5.15 -15.28 28.25
CA PHE A 3 -4.75 -15.99 29.46
C PHE A 3 -3.27 -16.34 29.41
N GLY A 4 -2.55 -15.96 30.47
CA GLY A 4 -1.11 -16.19 30.63
C GLY A 4 -0.65 -15.78 32.02
N VAL A 5 0.66 -15.73 32.25
CA VAL A 5 1.22 -15.40 33.58
C VAL A 5 0.78 -14.00 34.04
N TYR A 6 0.58 -13.06 33.13
CA TYR A 6 0.03 -11.73 33.41
C TYR A 6 -1.35 -11.77 34.10
N SER A 7 -2.15 -12.82 33.92
CA SER A 7 -3.42 -13.00 34.62
C SER A 7 -3.26 -13.20 36.12
N VAL A 8 -2.10 -13.71 36.57
CA VAL A 8 -1.78 -13.88 38.01
C VAL A 8 -1.46 -12.54 38.66
N TYR A 9 -0.89 -11.60 37.89
CA TYR A 9 -0.63 -10.24 38.36
C TYR A 9 -1.89 -9.38 38.40
N GLY A 10 -2.85 -9.61 37.49
CA GLY A 10 -4.13 -8.89 37.48
C GLY A 10 -4.00 -7.37 37.29
N GLY A 11 -2.90 -6.91 36.67
CA GLY A 11 -2.58 -5.49 36.48
C GLY A 11 -1.83 -4.82 37.65
N TYR A 12 -1.29 -5.59 38.60
CA TYR A 12 -0.49 -5.08 39.71
C TYR A 12 0.86 -5.77 39.84
N TYR A 13 1.92 -5.01 40.09
CA TYR A 13 3.25 -5.52 40.49
C TYR A 13 3.73 -4.81 41.75
N ASN A 14 4.16 -5.55 42.77
CA ASN A 14 4.61 -4.99 44.07
C ASN A 14 3.64 -3.97 44.72
N GLY A 15 2.33 -4.19 44.56
CA GLY A 15 1.29 -3.29 45.08
C GLY A 15 1.05 -2.03 44.24
N HIS A 16 1.86 -1.80 43.20
CA HIS A 16 1.68 -0.75 42.22
C HIS A 16 0.74 -1.22 41.10
N ARG A 17 -0.23 -0.38 40.72
CA ARG A 17 -1.11 -0.63 39.58
C ARG A 17 -0.43 -0.13 38.31
N GLN A 18 -0.37 -0.97 37.28
CA GLN A 18 0.11 -0.56 35.96
C GLN A 18 -0.74 0.61 35.42
N GLY A 19 -0.08 1.72 35.07
CA GLY A 19 -0.73 2.94 34.59
C GLY A 19 -0.70 3.13 33.07
N MET A 20 0.18 2.42 32.35
CA MET A 20 0.35 2.52 30.90
C MET A 20 0.20 1.16 30.23
N GLY A 21 -0.39 1.12 29.03
CA GLY A 21 -0.65 -0.11 28.29
C GLY A 21 -1.69 -1.03 28.94
N TYR A 22 -1.79 -2.24 28.41
CA TYR A 22 -2.77 -3.22 28.85
C TYR A 22 -2.20 -4.21 29.90
N PRO A 23 -3.03 -4.82 30.77
CA PRO A 23 -2.57 -5.72 31.83
C PRO A 23 -1.70 -6.90 31.35
N GLU A 24 -1.95 -7.42 30.15
CA GLU A 24 -1.12 -8.49 29.56
C GLU A 24 0.29 -8.03 29.16
N GLN A 25 0.51 -6.72 29.11
CA GLN A 25 1.81 -6.09 28.83
C GLN A 25 2.60 -5.72 30.10
N ILE A 26 2.11 -6.11 31.29
CA ILE A 26 2.68 -5.73 32.58
C ILE A 26 4.17 -6.06 32.72
N LYS A 27 4.62 -7.18 32.15
CA LYS A 27 6.02 -7.62 32.24
C LYS A 27 6.98 -6.53 31.75
N ALA A 28 6.66 -5.89 30.63
CA ALA A 28 7.53 -4.86 30.07
C ALA A 28 7.22 -3.45 30.62
N TRP A 29 5.95 -3.09 30.89
CA TRP A 29 5.63 -1.76 31.46
C TRP A 29 6.11 -1.57 32.89
N GLU A 30 6.11 -2.63 33.70
CA GLU A 30 6.63 -2.59 35.07
C GLU A 30 8.08 -3.10 35.16
N ASN A 31 8.71 -3.40 34.01
CA ASN A 31 10.07 -3.94 33.89
C ASN A 31 10.34 -5.11 34.85
N ILE A 32 9.41 -6.09 34.87
CA ILE A 32 9.44 -7.22 35.79
C ILE A 32 10.60 -8.16 35.40
N PRO A 33 11.55 -8.46 36.31
CA PRO A 33 12.61 -9.41 36.05
C PRO A 33 12.07 -10.80 35.70
N THR A 34 12.73 -11.50 34.77
CA THR A 34 12.31 -12.84 34.32
C THR A 34 12.15 -13.83 35.48
N ASP A 35 13.05 -13.81 36.46
CA ASP A 35 12.99 -14.71 37.62
C ASP A 35 11.75 -14.44 38.49
N ASP A 36 11.40 -13.17 38.69
CA ASP A 36 10.17 -12.78 39.40
C ASP A 36 8.93 -13.24 38.63
N TYR A 37 8.95 -13.08 37.30
CA TYR A 37 7.87 -13.48 36.43
C TYR A 37 7.65 -15.01 36.43
N LEU A 38 8.72 -15.79 36.36
CA LEU A 38 8.69 -17.25 36.47
C LEU A 38 8.31 -17.72 37.87
N ALA A 39 8.73 -17.03 38.92
CA ALA A 39 8.28 -17.30 40.27
C ALA A 39 6.76 -17.15 40.37
N LYS A 40 6.19 -16.15 39.69
CA LYS A 40 4.74 -15.93 39.66
C LYS A 40 3.99 -16.91 38.75
N ALA A 41 4.62 -17.38 37.68
CA ALA A 41 4.06 -18.42 36.79
C ALA A 41 3.71 -19.73 37.52
N LYS A 42 4.33 -20.01 38.68
CA LYS A 42 4.02 -21.17 39.53
C LYS A 42 2.56 -21.20 40.01
N ASP A 43 1.94 -20.04 40.17
CA ASP A 43 0.54 -19.91 40.63
C ASP A 43 -0.49 -20.01 39.49
N LEU A 44 -0.03 -20.10 38.23
CA LEU A 44 -0.89 -20.11 37.05
C LEU A 44 -1.72 -21.41 36.97
N ALA A 45 -3.00 -21.27 36.61
CA ALA A 45 -3.90 -22.35 36.21
C ALA A 45 -4.23 -23.42 37.28
N SER A 46 -4.10 -23.11 38.58
CA SER A 46 -4.36 -24.09 39.65
C SER A 46 -5.78 -24.68 39.66
N ASN A 47 -6.75 -23.99 39.07
CA ASN A 47 -8.17 -24.32 38.95
C ASN A 47 -8.66 -24.31 37.49
N PHE A 48 -7.77 -24.47 36.51
CA PHE A 48 -8.16 -24.50 35.09
C PHE A 48 -9.05 -25.71 34.76
N ASP A 49 -10.17 -25.45 34.09
CA ASP A 49 -11.16 -26.48 33.70
C ASP A 49 -11.59 -26.26 32.24
N ALA A 50 -10.95 -26.98 31.33
CA ALA A 50 -11.25 -26.93 29.90
C ALA A 50 -12.71 -27.33 29.58
N ALA A 51 -13.28 -28.29 30.31
CA ALA A 51 -14.63 -28.77 30.06
C ALA A 51 -15.67 -27.69 30.42
N ALA A 52 -15.48 -27.00 31.55
CA ALA A 52 -16.32 -25.88 31.94
C ALA A 52 -16.24 -24.73 30.93
N ILE A 53 -15.02 -24.37 30.48
CA ILE A 53 -14.81 -23.29 29.50
C ILE A 53 -15.49 -23.63 28.17
N CYS A 54 -15.22 -24.81 27.59
CA CYS A 54 -15.81 -25.23 26.33
C CYS A 54 -17.34 -25.34 26.42
N LYS A 55 -17.88 -25.76 27.57
CA LYS A 55 -19.32 -25.78 27.83
C LYS A 55 -19.92 -24.38 27.85
N THR A 56 -19.27 -23.39 28.49
CA THR A 56 -19.73 -22.00 28.45
C THR A 56 -19.78 -21.47 27.02
N VAL A 57 -18.74 -21.72 26.21
CA VAL A 57 -18.71 -21.29 24.80
C VAL A 57 -19.85 -21.92 24.00
N HIS A 58 -20.00 -23.25 24.09
CA HIS A 58 -21.07 -24.00 23.43
C HIS A 58 -22.46 -23.49 23.81
N ASP A 59 -22.75 -23.40 25.11
CA ASP A 59 -24.07 -23.03 25.61
C ASP A 59 -24.40 -21.56 25.32
N SER A 60 -23.38 -20.73 25.11
CA SER A 60 -23.55 -19.34 24.66
C SER A 60 -23.77 -19.18 23.16
N GLY A 61 -23.83 -20.28 22.40
CA GLY A 61 -24.04 -20.24 20.94
C GLY A 61 -22.82 -19.77 20.13
N MET A 62 -21.65 -19.67 20.76
CA MET A 62 -20.40 -19.37 20.08
C MET A 62 -19.91 -20.61 19.31
N THR A 63 -19.40 -20.40 18.10
CA THR A 63 -18.99 -21.49 17.19
C THR A 63 -17.52 -21.86 17.32
N TYR A 64 -16.71 -20.98 17.93
CA TYR A 64 -15.30 -21.22 18.17
C TYR A 64 -14.83 -20.56 19.48
N LEU A 65 -13.73 -21.08 20.01
CA LEU A 65 -12.99 -20.51 21.13
C LEU A 65 -11.58 -20.14 20.66
N MET A 66 -11.24 -18.85 20.74
CA MET A 66 -9.89 -18.36 20.53
C MET A 66 -9.15 -18.16 21.84
N ILE A 67 -7.92 -18.67 21.96
CA ILE A 67 -7.07 -18.48 23.14
C ILE A 67 -5.65 -18.08 22.76
N THR A 68 -5.03 -17.22 23.57
CA THR A 68 -3.61 -16.86 23.49
C THR A 68 -2.74 -18.10 23.72
N SER A 69 -2.27 -18.73 22.63
CA SER A 69 -1.31 -19.82 22.71
C SER A 69 0.04 -19.31 23.22
N LYS A 70 0.45 -18.14 22.75
CA LYS A 70 1.60 -17.37 23.21
C LYS A 70 1.30 -15.88 23.02
N HIS A 71 1.53 -15.07 24.06
CA HIS A 71 1.45 -13.61 23.99
C HIS A 71 2.85 -13.00 23.82
N HIS A 72 2.94 -11.67 23.77
CA HIS A 72 4.21 -10.95 23.55
C HIS A 72 5.30 -11.27 24.59
N ASP A 73 4.90 -11.66 25.81
CA ASP A 73 5.81 -12.00 26.90
C ASP A 73 6.67 -13.25 26.64
N GLY A 74 6.35 -13.98 25.57
CA GLY A 74 7.01 -15.20 25.09
C GLY A 74 6.55 -16.45 25.82
N PHE A 75 5.64 -16.37 26.78
CA PHE A 75 5.26 -17.52 27.62
C PHE A 75 4.29 -18.44 26.85
N ALA A 76 4.78 -19.61 26.47
CA ALA A 76 3.97 -20.57 25.73
C ALA A 76 2.98 -21.30 26.66
N MET A 77 1.71 -21.31 26.27
CA MET A 77 0.61 -21.96 26.98
C MET A 77 0.44 -23.44 26.60
N TRP A 78 1.48 -24.08 26.04
CA TRP A 78 1.56 -25.51 25.76
C TRP A 78 2.98 -26.04 25.99
N ASP A 79 3.19 -27.36 25.96
CA ASP A 79 4.53 -27.97 26.12
C ASP A 79 5.36 -27.85 24.83
N THR A 80 5.77 -26.64 24.48
CA THR A 80 6.60 -26.42 23.28
C THR A 80 8.02 -26.94 23.47
N LYS A 81 8.61 -27.51 22.41
CA LYS A 81 10.00 -27.98 22.44
C LYS A 81 11.01 -26.86 22.21
N THR A 82 10.57 -25.68 21.77
CA THR A 82 11.49 -24.58 21.42
C THR A 82 12.01 -23.82 22.64
N THR A 83 11.34 -23.92 23.79
CA THR A 83 11.74 -23.23 25.02
C THR A 83 11.17 -23.89 26.27
N ASP A 84 11.92 -23.82 27.38
CA ASP A 84 11.42 -24.20 28.70
C ASP A 84 10.56 -23.10 29.34
N TYR A 85 10.45 -21.93 28.71
CA TYR A 85 9.61 -20.81 29.15
C TYR A 85 8.14 -21.06 28.76
N ASN A 86 7.55 -22.11 29.35
CA ASN A 86 6.21 -22.59 29.04
C ASN A 86 5.44 -23.08 30.28
N ILE A 87 4.12 -23.18 30.17
CA ILE A 87 3.25 -23.52 31.29
C ILE A 87 3.56 -24.89 31.91
N VAL A 88 3.92 -25.90 31.10
CA VAL A 88 4.13 -27.27 31.60
C VAL A 88 5.37 -27.34 32.48
N LYS A 89 6.42 -26.61 32.13
CA LYS A 89 7.71 -26.65 32.86
C LYS A 89 7.84 -25.62 33.97
N GLN A 90 7.16 -24.48 33.85
CA GLN A 90 7.33 -23.35 34.79
C GLN A 90 6.20 -23.22 35.82
N SER A 91 5.01 -23.79 35.57
CA SER A 91 3.87 -23.71 36.49
C SER A 91 3.72 -24.96 37.37
N ASN A 92 3.00 -24.83 38.49
CA ASN A 92 2.59 -26.01 39.28
C ASN A 92 1.42 -26.78 38.65
N TYR A 93 0.73 -26.21 37.65
CA TYR A 93 -0.34 -26.91 36.92
C TYR A 93 0.22 -28.09 36.13
N GLY A 94 1.40 -27.93 35.51
CA GLY A 94 2.19 -29.04 34.95
C GLY A 94 1.53 -29.81 33.80
N LYS A 95 0.49 -29.24 33.17
CA LYS A 95 -0.26 -29.84 32.05
C LYS A 95 -0.42 -28.83 30.92
N ASP A 96 -0.77 -29.35 29.75
CA ASP A 96 -0.99 -28.59 28.52
C ASP A 96 -2.48 -28.18 28.39
N PRO A 97 -2.84 -26.91 28.68
CA PRO A 97 -4.22 -26.45 28.59
C PRO A 97 -4.73 -26.37 27.15
N MET A 98 -3.86 -26.20 26.13
CA MET A 98 -4.29 -26.22 24.73
C MET A 98 -4.78 -27.62 24.35
N LYS A 99 -4.12 -28.68 24.85
CA LYS A 99 -4.54 -30.06 24.62
C LYS A 99 -5.84 -30.41 25.35
N GLU A 100 -6.00 -29.92 26.58
CA GLU A 100 -7.25 -30.10 27.34
C GLU A 100 -8.42 -29.40 26.63
N LEU A 101 -8.26 -28.13 26.22
CA LEU A 101 -9.28 -27.40 25.45
C LEU A 101 -9.61 -28.08 24.13
N SER A 102 -8.60 -28.53 23.38
CA SER A 102 -8.79 -29.26 22.11
C SER A 102 -9.64 -30.50 22.32
N THR A 103 -9.38 -31.25 23.39
CA THR A 103 -10.13 -32.47 23.69
C THR A 103 -11.57 -32.18 24.07
N GLU A 104 -11.82 -31.18 24.93
CA GLU A 104 -13.15 -30.89 25.45
C GLU A 104 -14.03 -30.12 24.46
N CYS A 105 -13.49 -29.14 23.74
CA CYS A 105 -14.25 -28.35 22.77
C CYS A 105 -14.69 -29.20 21.58
N ASN A 106 -13.85 -30.13 21.12
CA ASN A 106 -14.21 -31.08 20.06
C ASN A 106 -15.39 -32.00 20.44
N LYS A 107 -15.54 -32.38 21.72
CA LYS A 107 -16.71 -33.17 22.17
C LYS A 107 -18.02 -32.41 22.01
N LEU A 108 -17.96 -31.07 22.05
CA LEU A 108 -19.11 -30.18 21.97
C LEU A 108 -19.29 -29.56 20.58
N GLY A 109 -18.42 -29.86 19.62
CA GLY A 109 -18.44 -29.25 18.29
C GLY A 109 -18.02 -27.77 18.27
N VAL A 110 -17.39 -27.28 19.34
CA VAL A 110 -16.79 -25.94 19.40
C VAL A 110 -15.43 -26.01 18.72
N LYS A 111 -15.21 -25.20 17.69
CA LYS A 111 -13.90 -25.15 17.02
C LYS A 111 -12.88 -24.41 17.89
N LEU A 112 -11.60 -24.75 17.76
CA LEU A 112 -10.53 -23.98 18.39
C LEU A 112 -9.88 -23.02 17.41
N ALA A 113 -9.49 -21.86 17.92
CA ALA A 113 -8.62 -20.90 17.25
C ALA A 113 -7.45 -20.55 18.19
N PHE A 114 -6.29 -20.27 17.61
CA PHE A 114 -5.12 -19.88 18.39
C PHE A 114 -4.68 -18.48 18.02
N TYR A 115 -4.64 -17.61 19.02
CA TYR A 115 -3.89 -16.38 18.94
C TYR A 115 -2.40 -16.70 19.07
N PHE A 116 -1.57 -16.08 18.24
CA PHE A 116 -0.12 -16.25 18.22
C PHE A 116 0.57 -14.90 18.06
N SER A 117 1.29 -14.45 19.10
CA SER A 117 2.11 -13.25 18.96
C SER A 117 3.36 -13.54 18.13
N ILE A 118 3.57 -12.75 17.07
CA ILE A 118 4.77 -12.83 16.23
C ILE A 118 6.00 -12.37 17.02
N ILE A 119 5.84 -11.32 17.83
CA ILE A 119 6.90 -10.80 18.71
C ILE A 119 7.10 -11.69 19.94
N ASP A 120 8.33 -11.71 20.44
CA ASP A 120 8.70 -12.49 21.62
C ASP A 120 9.75 -11.74 22.45
N TRP A 121 9.31 -11.15 23.57
CA TRP A 121 10.18 -10.35 24.45
C TRP A 121 11.27 -11.14 25.16
N THR A 122 11.31 -12.47 25.00
CA THR A 122 12.43 -13.29 25.47
C THR A 122 13.55 -13.41 24.43
N LYS A 123 13.25 -13.10 23.17
CA LYS A 123 14.16 -13.22 22.01
C LYS A 123 14.57 -11.88 21.44
N GLN A 124 13.73 -10.87 21.62
CA GLN A 124 13.96 -9.51 21.16
C GLN A 124 14.13 -8.58 22.36
N THR A 125 14.94 -7.52 22.22
CA THR A 125 15.00 -6.46 23.23
C THR A 125 13.59 -5.91 23.45
N PRO A 126 13.06 -5.94 24.69
CA PRO A 126 11.81 -5.26 24.98
C PRO A 126 12.05 -3.76 24.83
N GLU A 127 11.72 -3.18 23.68
CA GLU A 127 11.59 -1.73 23.57
C GLU A 127 10.27 -1.32 24.23
N PRO A 128 10.23 -0.26 25.04
CA PRO A 128 8.98 0.37 25.38
C PRO A 128 8.64 1.42 24.31
N TYR A 129 7.83 1.24 23.26
CA TYR A 129 7.11 0.13 22.65
C TYR A 129 6.82 0.58 21.20
N GLY A 130 7.41 -0.08 20.20
CA GLY A 130 6.97 -0.01 18.80
C GLY A 130 6.17 -1.27 18.45
N ASN A 131 5.05 -1.14 17.75
CA ASN A 131 4.24 -2.30 17.34
C ASN A 131 4.85 -3.11 16.18
N VAL A 132 6.08 -2.77 15.78
CA VAL A 132 6.76 -3.17 14.54
C VAL A 132 8.19 -3.62 14.83
N ASN A 133 8.36 -4.51 15.81
CA ASN A 133 9.67 -5.11 16.10
C ASN A 133 10.18 -5.87 14.86
N PRO A 134 11.44 -5.66 14.44
CA PRO A 134 12.04 -6.42 13.35
C PRO A 134 12.05 -7.91 13.67
N ILE A 135 11.65 -8.72 12.69
CA ILE A 135 11.65 -10.18 12.79
C ILE A 135 12.85 -10.69 12.02
N ASP A 136 13.78 -11.33 12.73
CA ASP A 136 14.93 -11.99 12.10
C ASP A 136 14.59 -13.43 11.69
N GLU A 137 15.49 -14.04 10.91
CA GLU A 137 15.27 -15.39 10.39
C GLU A 137 15.30 -16.46 11.50
N GLU A 138 16.00 -16.20 12.61
CA GLU A 138 16.04 -17.10 13.77
C GLU A 138 14.70 -17.13 14.49
N LEU A 139 14.05 -15.98 14.67
CA LEU A 139 12.69 -15.92 15.18
C LEU A 139 11.73 -16.62 14.21
N MET A 140 11.86 -16.42 12.89
CA MET A 140 11.01 -17.09 11.88
C MET A 140 11.15 -18.61 11.89
N THR A 141 12.38 -19.13 11.87
CA THR A 141 12.64 -20.57 11.62
C THR A 141 12.97 -21.37 12.86
N GLY A 142 13.57 -20.76 13.88
CA GLY A 142 13.88 -21.38 15.16
C GLY A 142 12.71 -21.35 16.16
N THR A 143 11.81 -20.36 16.04
CA THR A 143 10.69 -20.19 16.98
C THR A 143 9.33 -20.26 16.31
N ILE A 144 9.02 -19.37 15.36
CA ILE A 144 7.67 -19.25 14.76
C ILE A 144 7.30 -20.53 14.02
N LYS A 145 8.04 -20.94 12.98
CA LYS A 145 7.71 -22.12 12.17
C LYS A 145 7.55 -23.40 13.01
N PRO A 146 8.47 -23.75 13.93
CA PRO A 146 8.30 -24.94 14.76
C PRO A 146 7.10 -24.84 15.69
N GLN A 147 6.84 -23.67 16.30
CA GLN A 147 5.68 -23.48 17.17
C GLN A 147 4.35 -23.56 16.38
N LEU A 148 4.27 -22.96 15.19
CA LEU A 148 3.13 -23.10 14.29
C LEU A 148 2.92 -24.57 13.90
N THR A 149 4.00 -25.30 13.60
CA THR A 149 3.95 -26.73 13.31
C THR A 149 3.36 -27.51 14.49
N GLU A 150 3.80 -27.24 15.71
CA GLU A 150 3.25 -27.90 16.90
C GLU A 150 1.75 -27.59 17.10
N LEU A 151 1.37 -26.31 16.99
CA LEU A 151 -0.02 -25.85 17.18
C LEU A 151 -0.98 -26.40 16.11
N LEU A 152 -0.52 -26.54 14.87
CA LEU A 152 -1.36 -26.98 13.75
C LEU A 152 -1.30 -28.50 13.51
N THR A 153 -0.50 -29.27 14.25
CA THR A 153 -0.44 -30.73 14.08
C THR A 153 -0.88 -31.52 15.32
N ASN A 154 -0.75 -30.96 16.52
CA ASN A 154 -0.98 -31.71 17.76
C ASN A 154 -2.38 -31.54 18.38
N TYR A 155 -3.15 -30.54 17.93
CA TYR A 155 -4.39 -30.10 18.59
C TYR A 155 -5.67 -30.25 17.74
N GLY A 156 -5.60 -31.03 16.65
CA GLY A 156 -6.74 -31.26 15.76
C GLY A 156 -7.04 -30.06 14.84
N PRO A 157 -8.22 -30.03 14.20
CA PRO A 157 -8.59 -28.94 13.30
C PRO A 157 -8.68 -27.59 14.03
N ILE A 158 -7.94 -26.61 13.52
CA ILE A 158 -7.92 -25.24 14.02
C ILE A 158 -8.69 -24.37 13.03
N ALA A 159 -9.73 -23.69 13.52
CA ALA A 159 -10.54 -22.79 12.71
C ALA A 159 -9.73 -21.61 12.21
N GLU A 160 -8.83 -21.11 13.05
CA GLU A 160 -8.17 -19.84 12.82
C GLU A 160 -6.83 -19.72 13.55
N LEU A 161 -5.85 -19.15 12.87
CA LEU A 161 -4.60 -18.69 13.47
C LEU A 161 -4.55 -17.15 13.42
N TRP A 162 -4.74 -16.54 14.59
CA TRP A 162 -4.82 -15.10 14.75
C TRP A 162 -3.43 -14.56 15.14
N PHE A 163 -2.69 -14.03 14.17
CA PHE A 163 -1.40 -13.39 14.41
C PHE A 163 -1.55 -12.01 15.04
N ASP A 164 -0.58 -11.60 15.85
CA ASP A 164 -0.55 -10.26 16.40
C ASP A 164 0.84 -9.64 16.45
N MET A 165 0.85 -8.33 16.22
CA MET A 165 1.99 -7.41 16.32
C MET A 165 3.20 -7.81 15.45
N GLY A 166 4.24 -6.99 15.47
CA GLY A 166 5.46 -7.20 14.69
C GLY A 166 5.49 -6.36 13.42
N GLY A 167 6.67 -6.29 12.78
CA GLY A 167 6.85 -5.60 11.51
C GLY A 167 7.46 -6.52 10.45
N PRO A 168 6.81 -7.64 10.10
CA PRO A 168 7.36 -8.56 9.12
C PRO A 168 7.44 -7.90 7.74
N THR A 169 8.42 -8.33 6.96
CA THR A 169 8.46 -8.03 5.52
C THR A 169 7.33 -8.75 4.79
N ALA A 170 7.05 -8.33 3.55
CA ALA A 170 6.03 -9.00 2.72
C ALA A 170 6.33 -10.50 2.53
N GLU A 171 7.59 -10.86 2.36
CA GLU A 171 8.02 -12.27 2.23
C GLU A 171 7.78 -13.05 3.54
N GLN A 172 8.10 -12.46 4.70
CA GLN A 172 7.87 -13.10 6.00
C GLN A 172 6.38 -13.33 6.26
N SER A 173 5.53 -12.35 5.96
CA SER A 173 4.07 -12.48 6.05
C SER A 173 3.56 -13.61 5.15
N GLN A 174 4.00 -13.66 3.89
CA GLN A 174 3.63 -14.72 2.95
C GLN A 174 4.08 -16.10 3.44
N ARG A 175 5.32 -16.23 3.93
CA ARG A 175 5.83 -17.49 4.49
C ARG A 175 5.01 -17.96 5.68
N MET A 176 4.67 -17.06 6.61
CA MET A 176 3.84 -17.41 7.77
C MET A 176 2.45 -17.90 7.35
N ALA A 177 1.76 -17.16 6.48
CA ALA A 177 0.44 -17.57 5.97
C ALA A 177 0.53 -18.89 5.19
N GLN A 178 1.54 -19.05 4.35
CA GLN A 178 1.79 -20.28 3.60
C GLN A 178 2.02 -21.48 4.53
N TRP A 179 2.82 -21.34 5.59
CA TRP A 179 3.03 -22.45 6.54
C TRP A 179 1.74 -22.87 7.23
N VAL A 180 0.86 -21.93 7.56
CA VAL A 180 -0.46 -22.25 8.12
C VAL A 180 -1.25 -23.09 7.13
N HIS A 181 -1.36 -22.64 5.90
CA HIS A 181 -2.14 -23.31 4.84
C HIS A 181 -1.53 -24.65 4.41
N GLU A 182 -0.21 -24.80 4.44
CA GLU A 182 0.48 -26.08 4.20
C GLU A 182 0.18 -27.12 5.29
N LEU A 183 0.09 -26.67 6.55
CA LEU A 183 -0.16 -27.53 7.70
C LEU A 183 -1.65 -27.84 7.88
N GLN A 184 -2.52 -26.86 7.66
CA GLN A 184 -3.98 -26.96 7.72
C GLN A 184 -4.65 -26.03 6.68
N PRO A 185 -5.01 -26.53 5.49
CA PRO A 185 -5.57 -25.71 4.40
C PRO A 185 -6.90 -25.02 4.70
N ASP A 186 -7.64 -25.50 5.70
CA ASP A 186 -8.94 -24.93 6.10
C ASP A 186 -8.82 -23.90 7.25
N THR A 187 -7.61 -23.68 7.79
CA THR A 187 -7.37 -22.72 8.87
C THR A 187 -7.28 -21.31 8.30
N MET A 188 -8.13 -20.41 8.79
CA MET A 188 -8.10 -19.01 8.37
C MET A 188 -6.95 -18.25 9.06
N VAL A 189 -6.35 -17.29 8.35
CA VAL A 189 -5.29 -16.41 8.84
C VAL A 189 -5.80 -14.97 8.86
N ASN A 190 -5.59 -14.25 9.95
CA ASN A 190 -6.04 -12.86 10.05
C ASN A 190 -5.08 -11.88 9.33
N SER A 191 -5.57 -10.70 8.95
CA SER A 191 -4.76 -9.70 8.24
C SER A 191 -3.62 -9.08 9.05
N ARG A 192 -3.56 -9.31 10.36
CA ARG A 192 -2.41 -8.94 11.21
C ARG A 192 -1.21 -9.88 11.07
N VAL A 193 -1.24 -10.86 10.17
CA VAL A 193 -0.01 -11.44 9.59
C VAL A 193 0.75 -10.40 8.73
N TRP A 194 0.13 -9.25 8.46
CA TRP A 194 0.62 -8.09 7.69
C TRP A 194 0.70 -8.30 6.18
N ASN A 195 1.03 -7.21 5.48
CA ASN A 195 1.37 -7.18 4.06
C ASN A 195 0.33 -7.86 3.14
N LYS A 196 -0.95 -7.79 3.52
CA LYS A 196 -2.06 -8.36 2.75
C LYS A 196 -1.89 -9.86 2.47
N ALA A 197 -1.37 -10.61 3.44
CA ALA A 197 -1.20 -12.06 3.33
C ALA A 197 -2.24 -12.87 4.14
N GLY A 198 -3.18 -12.22 4.83
CA GLY A 198 -4.24 -12.88 5.59
C GLY A 198 -5.49 -13.18 4.74
N ASP A 199 -6.35 -14.07 5.22
CA ASP A 199 -7.59 -14.47 4.53
C ASP A 199 -8.79 -13.59 4.89
N PHE A 200 -8.72 -12.86 6.01
CA PHE A 200 -9.77 -11.96 6.46
C PHE A 200 -9.23 -10.74 7.20
N GLU A 201 -9.98 -9.64 7.16
CA GLU A 201 -9.58 -8.38 7.77
C GLU A 201 -9.91 -8.31 9.26
N VAL A 202 -9.05 -7.67 10.03
CA VAL A 202 -9.34 -7.35 11.43
C VAL A 202 -9.35 -5.85 11.65
N GLY A 203 -10.40 -5.36 12.31
CA GLY A 203 -10.49 -3.96 12.72
C GLY A 203 -9.43 -3.54 13.75
N GLY A 204 -9.45 -2.26 14.11
CA GLY A 204 -8.70 -1.79 15.29
C GLY A 204 -9.21 -2.43 16.58
N ASP A 205 -8.36 -2.43 17.61
CA ASP A 205 -8.72 -2.95 18.93
C ASP A 205 -10.01 -2.30 19.48
N ASN A 206 -10.95 -3.13 19.94
CA ASN A 206 -12.27 -2.71 20.44
C ASN A 206 -13.14 -1.93 19.42
N SER A 207 -12.78 -1.92 18.15
CA SER A 207 -13.55 -1.23 17.12
C SER A 207 -14.69 -2.10 16.59
N VAL A 208 -15.87 -1.51 16.46
CA VAL A 208 -17.04 -2.09 15.81
C VAL A 208 -17.49 -1.10 14.75
N THR A 209 -17.38 -1.50 13.48
CA THR A 209 -17.91 -0.71 12.38
C THR A 209 -19.43 -0.89 12.28
N THR A 210 -20.10 0.15 11.78
CA THR A 210 -21.56 0.19 11.60
C THR A 210 -21.98 0.20 10.13
N ASP A 211 -21.00 0.20 9.21
CA ASP A 211 -21.18 0.30 7.78
C ASP A 211 -20.88 -1.04 7.10
N PHE A 212 -21.58 -1.31 5.99
CA PHE A 212 -21.36 -2.54 5.23
C PHE A 212 -19.95 -2.60 4.65
N HIS A 213 -19.25 -3.72 4.88
CA HIS A 213 -17.93 -4.00 4.30
C HIS A 213 -17.95 -5.22 3.39
N MET A 214 -17.16 -5.14 2.31
CA MET A 214 -16.90 -6.28 1.43
C MET A 214 -15.80 -7.18 1.98
N GLY A 215 -15.96 -8.47 1.69
CA GLY A 215 -15.01 -9.51 2.06
C GLY A 215 -15.16 -9.97 3.52
N PRO A 216 -14.48 -11.07 3.88
CA PRO A 216 -14.48 -11.55 5.25
C PRO A 216 -13.72 -10.58 6.15
N TRP A 217 -14.30 -10.28 7.30
CA TRP A 217 -13.65 -9.49 8.34
C TRP A 217 -14.17 -9.85 9.73
N GLU A 218 -13.37 -9.53 10.75
CA GLU A 218 -13.64 -9.80 12.15
C GLU A 218 -13.47 -8.53 13.00
N SER A 219 -14.39 -8.30 13.93
CA SER A 219 -14.26 -7.35 15.02
C SER A 219 -13.84 -8.08 16.30
N ILE A 220 -12.73 -7.64 16.90
CA ILE A 220 -12.31 -8.07 18.23
C ILE A 220 -12.65 -7.01 19.27
N ARG A 221 -13.29 -7.42 20.37
CA ARG A 221 -13.61 -6.49 21.47
C ARG A 221 -13.52 -7.15 22.83
N SER A 222 -12.91 -6.47 23.78
CA SER A 222 -12.89 -6.90 25.16
C SER A 222 -14.09 -6.40 25.95
N ILE A 223 -14.52 -7.20 26.92
CA ILE A 223 -15.51 -6.81 27.93
C ILE A 223 -15.13 -5.51 28.65
N TYR A 224 -13.83 -5.29 28.84
CA TYR A 224 -13.28 -4.02 29.31
C TYR A 224 -12.28 -3.51 28.28
N PRO A 225 -12.55 -2.42 27.55
CA PRO A 225 -11.64 -1.91 26.52
C PRO A 225 -10.21 -1.61 27.01
N ALA A 226 -10.04 -1.41 28.32
CA ALA A 226 -8.76 -1.19 28.97
C ALA A 226 -8.03 -2.49 29.40
N CYS A 227 -8.60 -3.67 29.12
CA CYS A 227 -8.02 -4.96 29.52
C CYS A 227 -8.29 -6.05 28.48
N TRP A 228 -7.27 -6.60 27.82
CA TRP A 228 -7.44 -7.88 27.12
C TRP A 228 -7.25 -9.03 28.10
N GLY A 229 -6.12 -9.05 28.83
CA GLY A 229 -5.89 -9.95 29.96
C GLY A 229 -6.72 -9.62 31.20
N TYR A 230 -6.66 -10.46 32.23
CA TYR A 230 -7.39 -10.22 33.47
C TYR A 230 -6.88 -8.96 34.18
N CYS A 231 -7.81 -8.07 34.52
CA CYS A 231 -7.58 -6.94 35.41
C CYS A 231 -8.45 -7.04 36.65
N SER A 232 -7.82 -7.08 37.83
CA SER A 232 -8.51 -7.26 39.12
C SER A 232 -9.28 -6.02 39.56
N TRP A 233 -8.93 -4.85 39.01
CA TRP A 233 -9.53 -3.55 39.34
C TRP A 233 -10.77 -3.22 38.50
N ALA A 234 -11.12 -4.01 37.48
CA ALA A 234 -12.30 -3.73 36.65
C ALA A 234 -13.60 -3.93 37.43
N ASN A 235 -14.56 -3.03 37.18
CA ASN A 235 -15.87 -3.03 37.84
C ASN A 235 -16.70 -4.24 37.37
N ARG A 236 -16.94 -5.18 38.29
CA ARG A 236 -17.73 -6.41 38.11
C ARG A 236 -18.96 -6.45 39.02
N ASP A 237 -19.49 -5.29 39.38
CA ASP A 237 -20.70 -5.19 40.19
C ASP A 237 -21.95 -5.46 39.35
N GLU A 238 -23.04 -5.91 40.00
CA GLU A 238 -24.29 -6.27 39.32
C GLU A 238 -24.88 -5.13 38.47
N SER A 239 -24.70 -3.88 38.89
CA SER A 239 -25.17 -2.70 38.14
C SER A 239 -24.43 -2.50 36.81
N ALA A 240 -23.19 -2.96 36.70
CA ALA A 240 -22.41 -2.93 35.45
C ALA A 240 -22.81 -4.07 34.50
N LYS A 241 -23.31 -5.19 35.04
CA LYS A 241 -23.59 -6.40 34.27
C LYS A 241 -24.59 -6.17 33.16
N SER A 242 -25.76 -5.59 33.48
CA SER A 242 -26.80 -5.33 32.49
C SER A 242 -26.36 -4.33 31.41
N TYR A 243 -25.44 -3.41 31.72
CA TYR A 243 -24.85 -2.54 30.70
C TYR A 243 -23.97 -3.33 29.75
N LYS A 244 -23.13 -4.25 30.27
CA LYS A 244 -22.25 -5.10 29.47
C LYS A 244 -23.01 -6.10 28.60
N GLU A 245 -24.12 -6.65 29.09
CA GLU A 245 -25.01 -7.49 28.29
C GLU A 245 -25.59 -6.73 27.09
N ARG A 246 -26.11 -5.51 27.31
CA ARG A 246 -26.61 -4.64 26.21
C ARG A 246 -25.51 -4.23 25.23
N GLU A 247 -24.36 -3.83 25.75
CA GLU A 247 -23.20 -3.46 24.94
C GLU A 247 -22.82 -4.62 24.02
N LEU A 248 -22.72 -5.83 24.57
CA LEU A 248 -22.36 -7.03 23.83
C LEU A 248 -23.36 -7.38 22.73
N VAL A 249 -24.66 -7.40 23.04
CA VAL A 249 -25.71 -7.66 22.03
C VAL A 249 -25.67 -6.62 20.92
N ASN A 250 -25.52 -5.34 21.25
CA ASN A 250 -25.47 -4.28 20.24
C ASN A 250 -24.22 -4.39 19.35
N ASN A 251 -23.08 -4.76 19.90
CA ASN A 251 -21.85 -4.96 19.12
C ASN A 251 -21.95 -6.16 18.19
N LEU A 252 -22.54 -7.27 18.66
CA LEU A 252 -22.81 -8.45 17.85
C LEU A 252 -23.73 -8.09 16.68
N ILE A 253 -24.83 -7.38 16.94
CA ILE A 253 -25.77 -6.92 15.91
C ILE A 253 -25.06 -5.99 14.91
N GLY A 254 -24.32 -4.99 15.40
CA GLY A 254 -23.62 -4.04 14.54
C GLY A 254 -22.61 -4.71 13.61
N THR A 255 -21.86 -5.67 14.15
CA THR A 255 -20.83 -6.42 13.41
C THR A 255 -21.44 -7.30 12.33
N VAL A 256 -22.44 -8.12 12.67
CA VAL A 256 -23.07 -9.04 11.71
C VAL A 256 -23.88 -8.29 10.65
N ALA A 257 -24.56 -7.20 11.03
CA ALA A 257 -25.28 -6.34 10.07
C ALA A 257 -24.34 -5.65 9.06
N SER A 258 -23.06 -5.53 9.42
CA SER A 258 -21.99 -4.94 8.61
C SER A 258 -21.17 -6.00 7.85
N GLY A 259 -21.53 -7.29 7.98
CA GLY A 259 -20.92 -8.41 7.27
C GLY A 259 -19.75 -9.10 7.99
N GLY A 260 -19.46 -8.74 9.24
CA GLY A 260 -18.32 -9.25 9.98
C GLY A 260 -18.64 -10.40 10.93
N GLN A 261 -17.59 -11.08 11.38
CA GLN A 261 -17.62 -11.95 12.55
C GLN A 261 -17.26 -11.16 13.82
N PHE A 262 -17.84 -11.56 14.95
CA PHE A 262 -17.65 -10.84 16.21
C PHE A 262 -16.99 -11.74 17.25
N ALA A 263 -15.75 -11.41 17.60
CA ALA A 263 -14.95 -12.10 18.59
C ALA A 263 -14.94 -11.30 19.91
N TYR A 264 -15.59 -11.86 20.93
CA TYR A 264 -15.65 -11.23 22.25
C TYR A 264 -14.60 -11.79 23.19
N ASN A 265 -13.76 -10.90 23.73
CA ASN A 265 -12.68 -11.26 24.61
C ASN A 265 -13.08 -11.20 26.10
N ILE A 266 -12.63 -12.23 26.82
CA ILE A 266 -12.56 -12.29 28.28
C ILE A 266 -11.12 -12.61 28.71
N GLY A 267 -10.73 -12.10 29.87
CA GLY A 267 -9.45 -12.40 30.51
C GLY A 267 -9.64 -13.27 31.75
N PRO A 268 -9.36 -14.60 31.71
CA PRO A 268 -9.46 -15.47 32.87
C PRO A 268 -8.49 -15.08 33.98
N LYS A 269 -8.89 -15.34 35.23
CA LYS A 269 -8.07 -15.13 36.43
C LYS A 269 -6.81 -15.99 36.37
N GLY A 270 -5.77 -15.59 37.10
CA GLY A 270 -4.52 -16.35 37.17
C GLY A 270 -4.67 -17.82 37.57
N ASP A 271 -5.68 -18.16 38.37
CA ASP A 271 -5.95 -19.56 38.74
C ASP A 271 -6.61 -20.38 37.60
N GLY A 272 -6.93 -19.78 36.46
CA GLY A 272 -7.55 -20.44 35.31
C GLY A 272 -9.09 -20.38 35.30
N THR A 273 -9.73 -19.79 36.32
CA THR A 273 -11.18 -19.62 36.35
C THR A 273 -11.63 -18.38 35.55
N ILE A 274 -12.78 -18.48 34.88
CA ILE A 274 -13.47 -17.32 34.33
C ILE A 274 -14.25 -16.65 35.46
N ASP A 275 -14.22 -15.31 35.53
CA ASP A 275 -15.02 -14.61 36.54
C ASP A 275 -16.53 -14.87 36.32
N ALA A 276 -17.29 -15.03 37.42
CA ALA A 276 -18.73 -15.28 37.35
C ALA A 276 -19.48 -14.13 36.67
N PHE A 277 -18.98 -12.90 36.79
CA PHE A 277 -19.50 -11.75 36.04
C PHE A 277 -19.30 -11.94 34.53
N ASP A 278 -18.05 -12.19 34.11
CA ASP A 278 -17.66 -12.28 32.69
C ASP A 278 -18.41 -13.43 31.99
N SER A 279 -18.46 -14.61 32.62
CA SER A 279 -19.23 -15.76 32.13
C SER A 279 -20.75 -15.52 32.16
N GLY A 280 -21.26 -14.78 33.15
CA GLY A 280 -22.66 -14.39 33.24
C GLY A 280 -23.10 -13.51 32.08
N VAL A 281 -22.29 -12.53 31.67
CA VAL A 281 -22.57 -11.66 30.51
C VAL A 281 -22.65 -12.48 29.21
N VAL A 282 -21.68 -13.36 28.98
CA VAL A 282 -21.64 -14.21 27.78
C VAL A 282 -22.77 -15.22 27.76
N THR A 283 -23.17 -15.75 28.93
CA THR A 283 -24.32 -16.66 29.05
C THR A 283 -25.63 -15.95 28.69
N GLU A 284 -25.86 -14.73 29.19
CA GLU A 284 -27.10 -13.98 28.90
C GLU A 284 -27.24 -13.67 27.40
N VAL A 285 -26.14 -13.29 26.73
CA VAL A 285 -26.16 -13.07 25.28
C VAL A 285 -26.46 -14.35 24.51
N GLY A 286 -25.93 -15.49 24.95
CA GLY A 286 -26.28 -16.78 24.39
C GLY A 286 -27.75 -17.14 24.57
N GLN A 287 -28.34 -16.83 25.72
CA GLN A 287 -29.77 -17.02 25.95
C GLN A 287 -30.62 -16.12 25.05
N TRP A 288 -30.19 -14.87 24.82
CA TRP A 288 -30.84 -13.98 23.86
C TRP A 288 -30.76 -14.54 22.44
N MET A 289 -29.59 -15.01 22.00
CA MET A 289 -29.43 -15.66 20.68
C MET A 289 -30.29 -16.93 20.56
N ALA A 290 -30.44 -17.71 21.62
CA ALA A 290 -31.28 -18.91 21.62
C ALA A 290 -32.78 -18.58 21.46
N ARG A 291 -33.22 -17.39 21.91
CA ARG A 291 -34.57 -16.88 21.65
C ARG A 291 -34.74 -16.35 20.21
N HIS A 292 -33.64 -16.01 19.54
CA HIS A 292 -33.57 -15.43 18.19
C HIS A 292 -32.63 -16.20 17.25
N PRO A 293 -32.85 -17.52 17.04
CA PRO A 293 -31.85 -18.44 16.47
C PRO A 293 -31.43 -18.09 15.03
N ASP A 294 -32.30 -17.43 14.28
CA ASP A 294 -32.09 -17.08 12.88
C ASP A 294 -31.67 -15.61 12.66
N ALA A 295 -31.74 -14.78 13.70
CA ALA A 295 -31.51 -13.35 13.58
C ALA A 295 -30.00 -13.00 13.52
N ILE A 296 -29.15 -13.85 14.09
CA ILE A 296 -27.68 -13.70 14.08
C ILE A 296 -27.02 -14.87 13.35
N THR A 297 -27.24 -16.10 13.83
CA THR A 297 -26.52 -17.29 13.34
C THR A 297 -26.94 -17.64 11.91
N GLY A 298 -26.03 -17.46 10.97
CA GLY A 298 -26.27 -17.67 9.54
C GLY A 298 -27.08 -16.55 8.87
N ALA A 299 -27.41 -15.49 9.61
CA ALA A 299 -27.92 -14.26 9.02
C ALA A 299 -26.81 -13.54 8.25
N ARG A 300 -27.20 -12.71 7.27
CA ARG A 300 -26.29 -11.97 6.42
C ARG A 300 -26.62 -10.48 6.47
N PRO A 301 -25.61 -9.61 6.25
CA PRO A 301 -25.87 -8.20 6.04
C PRO A 301 -26.80 -8.02 4.84
N THR A 302 -27.53 -6.91 4.83
CA THR A 302 -28.42 -6.56 3.73
C THR A 302 -27.85 -5.42 2.89
N TRP A 303 -28.33 -5.30 1.66
CA TRP A 303 -28.01 -4.15 0.80
C TRP A 303 -28.84 -2.90 1.12
N PHE A 304 -29.80 -2.99 2.05
CA PHE A 304 -30.55 -1.84 2.51
C PHE A 304 -29.63 -0.89 3.26
N PRO A 305 -29.70 0.43 3.01
CA PRO A 305 -29.06 1.42 3.86
C PRO A 305 -29.50 1.24 5.32
N ALA A 306 -28.58 1.45 6.26
CA ALA A 306 -28.91 1.35 7.68
C ALA A 306 -30.03 2.36 8.04
N PRO A 307 -31.21 1.89 8.50
CA PRO A 307 -32.29 2.80 8.84
C PRO A 307 -31.96 3.57 10.12
N SER A 308 -32.51 4.77 10.26
CA SER A 308 -32.30 5.61 11.45
C SER A 308 -32.87 5.01 12.74
N TRP A 309 -33.78 4.05 12.64
CA TRP A 309 -34.40 3.38 13.79
C TRP A 309 -33.65 2.12 14.24
N GLY A 310 -32.64 1.64 13.51
CA GLY A 310 -31.92 0.42 13.90
C GLY A 310 -31.12 -0.27 12.80
N LYS A 311 -31.05 -1.60 12.89
CA LYS A 311 -30.28 -2.45 11.96
C LYS A 311 -31.16 -3.53 11.35
N ILE A 312 -30.72 -4.06 10.20
CA ILE A 312 -31.44 -5.07 9.44
C ILE A 312 -30.46 -6.17 9.03
N MET A 313 -30.89 -7.42 9.17
CA MET A 313 -30.22 -8.59 8.60
C MET A 313 -31.21 -9.41 7.78
N THR A 314 -30.71 -10.33 6.97
CA THR A 314 -31.54 -11.27 6.19
C THR A 314 -31.09 -12.70 6.35
N LYS A 315 -32.05 -13.63 6.33
CA LYS A 315 -31.80 -15.07 6.24
C LYS A 315 -32.96 -15.71 5.46
N GLY A 316 -32.65 -16.38 4.35
CA GLY A 316 -33.67 -16.98 3.49
C GLY A 316 -34.66 -15.93 2.96
N ASN A 317 -35.96 -16.12 3.25
CA ASN A 317 -37.03 -15.21 2.84
C ASN A 317 -37.39 -14.17 3.91
N ASP A 318 -36.58 -14.06 4.97
CA ASP A 318 -36.90 -13.22 6.12
C ASP A 318 -35.93 -12.04 6.24
N LEU A 319 -36.47 -10.88 6.65
CA LEU A 319 -35.70 -9.78 7.22
C LEU A 319 -35.89 -9.75 8.74
N TYR A 320 -34.81 -9.45 9.45
CA TYR A 320 -34.79 -9.28 10.90
C TYR A 320 -34.43 -7.83 11.23
N PHE A 321 -35.39 -7.12 11.81
CA PHE A 321 -35.27 -5.74 12.23
C PHE A 321 -34.86 -5.69 13.70
N PHE A 322 -33.82 -4.92 14.00
CA PHE A 322 -33.33 -4.68 15.35
C PHE A 322 -33.56 -3.21 15.71
N PRO A 323 -34.76 -2.81 16.17
CA PRO A 323 -35.04 -1.41 16.50
C PRO A 323 -34.31 -0.96 17.77
N GLU A 324 -33.78 0.27 17.79
CA GLU A 324 -33.04 0.84 18.93
C GLU A 324 -33.88 1.10 20.15
N GLN A 325 -35.16 1.36 19.93
CA GLN A 325 -36.13 1.63 20.96
C GLN A 325 -37.42 0.89 20.62
N TRP A 326 -38.13 0.48 21.66
CA TRP A 326 -39.46 -0.10 21.54
C TRP A 326 -40.48 0.80 22.21
N SER A 327 -41.43 1.30 21.44
CA SER A 327 -42.60 2.02 21.95
C SER A 327 -43.85 1.57 21.22
N THR A 328 -44.92 1.26 21.95
CA THR A 328 -46.22 0.91 21.37
C THR A 328 -46.72 2.06 20.49
N GLY A 329 -47.10 1.75 19.25
CA GLY A 329 -47.57 2.70 18.25
C GLY A 329 -46.45 3.36 17.43
N GLN A 330 -45.17 3.17 17.78
CA GLN A 330 -44.07 3.65 16.96
C GLN A 330 -43.93 2.81 15.69
N THR A 331 -43.67 3.48 14.57
CA THR A 331 -43.52 2.85 13.26
C THR A 331 -42.05 2.70 12.86
N LEU A 332 -41.73 1.55 12.25
CA LEU A 332 -40.45 1.26 11.60
C LEU A 332 -40.69 1.29 10.09
N THR A 333 -40.21 2.33 9.42
CA THR A 333 -40.36 2.49 7.98
C THR A 333 -39.06 2.10 7.27
N LEU A 334 -39.16 1.20 6.30
CA LEU A 334 -38.09 0.76 5.43
C LEU A 334 -38.48 1.01 3.96
N PRO A 335 -37.86 1.98 3.28
CA PRO A 335 -38.07 2.18 1.84
C PRO A 335 -37.36 1.10 1.02
N SER A 336 -37.63 1.06 -0.28
CA SER A 336 -36.88 0.24 -1.25
C SER A 336 -36.96 -1.27 -1.02
N VAL A 337 -38.02 -1.74 -0.38
CA VAL A 337 -38.33 -3.16 -0.15
C VAL A 337 -38.97 -3.75 -1.39
N GLY A 338 -38.22 -4.59 -2.11
CA GLY A 338 -38.72 -5.47 -3.16
C GLY A 338 -39.15 -6.83 -2.61
N GLY A 339 -40.10 -7.46 -3.31
CA GLY A 339 -40.78 -8.69 -2.86
C GLY A 339 -42.07 -8.39 -2.08
N HIS A 340 -42.90 -9.40 -1.86
CA HIS A 340 -44.20 -9.25 -1.20
C HIS A 340 -44.14 -9.73 0.25
N VAL A 341 -44.39 -8.82 1.21
CA VAL A 341 -44.42 -9.14 2.64
C VAL A 341 -45.69 -9.91 2.98
N THR A 342 -45.54 -11.13 3.49
CA THR A 342 -46.65 -12.00 3.87
C THR A 342 -47.01 -11.94 5.35
N ALA A 343 -46.05 -11.61 6.22
CA ALA A 343 -46.27 -11.52 7.66
C ALA A 343 -45.21 -10.64 8.35
N VAL A 344 -45.59 -10.02 9.48
CA VAL A 344 -44.66 -9.36 10.39
C VAL A 344 -44.99 -9.76 11.82
N SER A 345 -43.97 -10.12 12.59
CA SER A 345 -44.12 -10.62 13.97
C SER A 345 -42.95 -10.20 14.86
N VAL A 346 -43.16 -10.28 16.17
CA VAL A 346 -42.09 -10.18 17.16
C VAL A 346 -41.41 -11.54 17.25
N ASP A 347 -40.15 -11.60 16.83
CA ASP A 347 -39.38 -12.84 16.78
C ASP A 347 -39.24 -13.45 18.19
N GLY A 348 -39.29 -14.78 18.28
CA GLY A 348 -39.33 -15.50 19.56
C GLY A 348 -40.70 -15.51 20.25
N THR A 349 -41.76 -14.98 19.63
CA THR A 349 -43.13 -14.97 20.19
C THR A 349 -44.20 -15.25 19.12
N ASP A 350 -45.43 -15.55 19.53
CA ASP A 350 -46.59 -15.69 18.62
C ASP A 350 -47.24 -14.34 18.25
N ARG A 351 -46.62 -13.21 18.60
CA ARG A 351 -47.23 -11.88 18.45
C ARG A 351 -47.03 -11.32 17.04
N SER A 352 -48.11 -11.20 16.29
CA SER A 352 -48.12 -10.46 15.02
C SER A 352 -48.10 -8.95 15.23
N LEU A 353 -47.49 -8.22 14.30
CA LEU A 353 -47.49 -6.75 14.24
C LEU A 353 -48.25 -6.27 13.00
N ASP A 354 -48.91 -5.13 13.13
CA ASP A 354 -49.57 -4.47 12.00
C ASP A 354 -48.52 -3.90 11.06
N PHE A 355 -48.71 -4.07 9.75
CA PHE A 355 -47.83 -3.50 8.74
C PHE A 355 -48.59 -3.08 7.50
N THR A 356 -47.99 -2.16 6.74
CA THR A 356 -48.43 -1.78 5.40
C THR A 356 -47.24 -1.82 4.45
N GLN A 357 -47.48 -2.28 3.22
CA GLN A 357 -46.51 -2.19 2.12
C GLN A 357 -47.14 -1.37 1.00
N ASP A 358 -46.72 -0.12 0.85
CA ASP A 358 -47.18 0.78 -0.21
C ASP A 358 -46.08 0.91 -1.27
N GLY A 359 -46.28 0.27 -2.42
CA GLY A 359 -45.24 0.08 -3.42
C GLY A 359 -44.03 -0.65 -2.83
N THR A 360 -42.87 0.00 -2.82
CA THR A 360 -41.63 -0.53 -2.21
C THR A 360 -41.38 -0.02 -0.80
N THR A 361 -42.34 0.67 -0.17
CA THR A 361 -42.17 1.17 1.21
C THR A 361 -42.91 0.27 2.19
N LEU A 362 -42.17 -0.40 3.06
CA LEU A 362 -42.71 -1.18 4.18
C LEU A 362 -42.77 -0.29 5.43
N THR A 363 -43.92 -0.26 6.10
CA THR A 363 -44.08 0.35 7.42
C THR A 363 -44.64 -0.67 8.39
N VAL A 364 -43.90 -0.95 9.47
CA VAL A 364 -44.30 -1.85 10.55
C VAL A 364 -44.67 -1.04 11.78
N THR A 365 -45.79 -1.32 12.44
CA THR A 365 -46.21 -0.66 13.67
C THR A 365 -45.95 -1.56 14.87
N MET A 366 -45.07 -1.14 15.78
CA MET A 366 -44.78 -1.88 17.01
C MET A 366 -45.98 -1.83 17.97
N SER A 367 -46.33 -2.96 18.58
CA SER A 367 -47.47 -3.05 19.50
C SER A 367 -47.24 -3.98 20.69
N GLY A 368 -47.83 -3.62 21.83
CA GLY A 368 -47.66 -4.33 23.10
C GLY A 368 -46.35 -4.01 23.81
N GLU A 369 -46.13 -4.65 24.96
CA GLU A 369 -44.94 -4.44 25.79
C GLU A 369 -43.65 -4.90 25.10
N ASN A 370 -42.53 -4.24 25.41
CA ASN A 370 -41.21 -4.60 24.88
C ASN A 370 -40.89 -6.06 25.26
N PRO A 371 -40.70 -6.99 24.29
CA PRO A 371 -40.40 -8.39 24.57
C PRO A 371 -39.03 -8.58 25.24
N GLU A 372 -38.09 -7.64 25.07
CA GLU A 372 -36.72 -7.69 25.56
C GLU A 372 -36.41 -6.37 26.32
N PRO A 373 -36.99 -6.14 27.51
CA PRO A 373 -36.92 -4.85 28.21
C PRO A 373 -35.49 -4.44 28.60
N ASN A 374 -34.59 -5.41 28.76
CA ASN A 374 -33.22 -5.20 29.18
C ASN A 374 -32.20 -5.34 28.04
N LEU A 375 -32.60 -5.83 26.86
CA LEU A 375 -31.75 -6.15 25.72
C LEU A 375 -32.35 -5.57 24.43
N ARG A 376 -32.22 -6.28 23.31
CA ARG A 376 -32.66 -5.83 21.99
C ARG A 376 -33.85 -6.64 21.49
N PRO A 377 -35.01 -6.02 21.22
CA PRO A 377 -36.12 -6.71 20.56
C PRO A 377 -35.78 -6.99 19.09
N VAL A 378 -36.39 -8.04 18.54
CA VAL A 378 -36.23 -8.43 17.14
C VAL A 378 -37.62 -8.53 16.49
N VAL A 379 -37.78 -7.87 15.36
CA VAL A 379 -39.00 -7.95 14.53
C VAL A 379 -38.67 -8.75 13.29
N LYS A 380 -39.41 -9.82 13.06
CA LYS A 380 -39.28 -10.69 11.89
C LYS A 380 -40.29 -10.28 10.82
N VAL A 381 -39.81 -10.03 9.61
CA VAL A 381 -40.60 -9.70 8.42
C VAL A 381 -40.42 -10.83 7.40
N THR A 382 -41.50 -11.52 7.07
CA THR A 382 -41.49 -12.68 6.17
C THR A 382 -42.01 -12.32 4.79
N PHE A 383 -41.32 -12.80 3.77
CA PHE A 383 -41.66 -12.63 2.37
C PHE A 383 -42.02 -13.97 1.71
N ASP A 384 -42.72 -13.90 0.58
CA ASP A 384 -43.01 -15.06 -0.27
C ASP A 384 -41.77 -15.59 -1.01
N ALA A 385 -40.80 -14.73 -1.27
CA ALA A 385 -39.49 -15.02 -1.84
C ALA A 385 -38.39 -14.20 -1.15
N ALA A 386 -37.12 -14.47 -1.45
CA ALA A 386 -36.00 -13.72 -0.87
C ALA A 386 -36.18 -12.20 -1.09
N PRO A 387 -36.12 -11.37 -0.03
CA PRO A 387 -36.32 -9.93 -0.13
C PRO A 387 -35.21 -9.30 -0.98
N THR A 388 -35.59 -8.33 -1.82
CA THR A 388 -34.65 -7.62 -2.68
C THR A 388 -34.61 -6.15 -2.30
N TYR A 389 -33.43 -5.54 -2.44
CA TYR A 389 -33.28 -4.09 -2.32
C TYR A 389 -33.55 -3.46 -3.69
N VAL A 390 -34.48 -2.50 -3.73
CA VAL A 390 -34.85 -1.73 -4.92
C VAL A 390 -34.46 -0.26 -4.72
N PRO A 391 -33.19 0.11 -4.99
CA PRO A 391 -32.72 1.48 -4.76
C PRO A 391 -33.54 2.49 -5.56
N THR A 392 -33.78 3.66 -4.97
CA THR A 392 -34.47 4.76 -5.67
C THR A 392 -33.67 5.28 -6.86
N GLN A 393 -32.35 5.07 -6.86
CA GLN A 393 -31.41 5.41 -7.93
C GLN A 393 -31.40 4.42 -9.10
N THR A 394 -32.28 3.41 -9.11
CA THR A 394 -32.34 2.40 -10.19
C THR A 394 -32.60 3.05 -11.55
N VAL A 395 -31.74 2.76 -12.54
CA VAL A 395 -31.85 3.28 -13.91
C VAL A 395 -32.75 2.36 -14.74
N THR A 396 -33.67 2.95 -15.49
CA THR A 396 -34.46 2.18 -16.46
C THR A 396 -33.60 1.92 -17.69
N ALA A 397 -33.35 0.65 -18.00
CA ALA A 397 -32.53 0.23 -19.13
C ALA A 397 -33.27 0.48 -20.45
N VAL A 398 -32.89 1.54 -21.14
CA VAL A 398 -33.28 1.88 -22.51
C VAL A 398 -32.03 2.34 -23.26
N ASP A 399 -32.05 2.27 -24.58
CA ASP A 399 -30.90 2.69 -25.39
C ASP A 399 -30.56 4.17 -25.11
N GLY A 400 -29.28 4.43 -24.83
CA GLY A 400 -28.75 5.75 -24.46
C GLY A 400 -28.99 6.16 -23.00
N ALA A 401 -29.52 5.30 -22.13
CA ALA A 401 -29.70 5.63 -20.72
C ALA A 401 -28.35 5.80 -20.01
N THR A 402 -28.19 6.85 -19.20
CA THR A 402 -26.96 7.10 -18.44
C THR A 402 -27.12 6.66 -16.98
N ILE A 403 -26.14 5.93 -16.48
CA ILE A 403 -25.86 5.70 -15.06
C ILE A 403 -24.82 6.74 -14.64
N SER A 404 -25.23 7.74 -13.87
CA SER A 404 -24.30 8.78 -13.38
C SER A 404 -23.41 8.26 -12.25
N SER A 405 -22.35 9.00 -11.93
CA SER A 405 -21.45 8.66 -10.82
C SER A 405 -22.14 8.64 -9.45
N GLU A 406 -23.19 9.44 -9.25
CA GLU A 406 -24.02 9.43 -8.04
C GLU A 406 -24.90 8.17 -7.93
N GLN A 407 -25.09 7.45 -9.04
CA GLN A 407 -25.85 6.19 -9.08
C GLN A 407 -24.95 4.95 -8.96
N PHE A 408 -23.62 5.14 -8.95
CA PHE A 408 -22.65 4.11 -8.61
C PHE A 408 -22.28 4.17 -7.13
N PHE A 409 -22.60 3.11 -6.40
CA PHE A 409 -22.31 2.96 -4.99
C PHE A 409 -20.95 2.28 -4.81
N GLY A 410 -19.96 3.04 -4.35
CA GLY A 410 -18.65 2.48 -3.96
C GLY A 410 -18.78 1.55 -2.76
N ARG A 411 -18.16 0.38 -2.84
CA ARG A 411 -18.15 -0.63 -1.79
C ARG A 411 -16.74 -0.79 -1.25
N ALA A 412 -16.57 -0.49 0.03
CA ALA A 412 -15.28 -0.58 0.71
C ALA A 412 -15.13 -1.93 1.44
N SER A 413 -13.90 -2.40 1.56
CA SER A 413 -13.51 -3.49 2.45
C SER A 413 -13.39 -2.98 3.88
N ALA A 414 -13.18 -3.89 4.84
CA ALA A 414 -12.92 -3.51 6.22
C ALA A 414 -11.51 -2.92 6.44
N LEU A 415 -10.62 -2.98 5.44
CA LEU A 415 -9.31 -2.33 5.52
C LEU A 415 -9.46 -0.81 5.63
N ARG A 416 -8.83 -0.27 6.67
CA ARG A 416 -8.73 1.17 6.88
C ARG A 416 -8.05 1.83 5.67
N TYR A 417 -8.72 2.80 5.05
CA TYR A 417 -8.21 3.58 3.90
C TYR A 417 -8.02 2.83 2.58
N SER A 418 -8.70 1.70 2.37
CA SER A 418 -8.53 0.87 1.17
C SER A 418 -9.22 1.37 -0.11
N GLY A 419 -9.97 2.48 -0.08
CA GLY A 419 -10.79 2.91 -1.22
C GLY A 419 -11.93 1.93 -1.53
N ALA A 420 -12.63 2.13 -2.65
CA ALA A 420 -13.66 1.19 -3.11
C ALA A 420 -13.01 -0.03 -3.79
N GLN A 421 -13.49 -1.23 -3.50
CA GLN A 421 -13.11 -2.49 -4.13
C GLN A 421 -14.04 -2.80 -5.31
N ALA A 422 -15.28 -2.35 -5.23
CA ALA A 422 -16.26 -2.48 -6.30
C ALA A 422 -17.19 -1.27 -6.36
N TYR A 423 -17.81 -1.06 -7.52
CA TYR A 423 -18.90 -0.11 -7.72
C TYR A 423 -20.16 -0.86 -8.16
N ASP A 424 -21.25 -0.65 -7.44
CA ASP A 424 -22.56 -1.21 -7.79
C ASP A 424 -23.47 -0.12 -8.39
N ALA A 425 -24.20 -0.44 -9.44
CA ALA A 425 -25.37 0.28 -9.93
C ALA A 425 -26.53 -0.71 -10.09
N TYR A 426 -27.74 -0.21 -10.40
CA TYR A 426 -28.93 -1.04 -10.50
C TYR A 426 -29.72 -0.66 -11.74
N LEU A 427 -30.06 -1.67 -12.55
CA LEU A 427 -30.82 -1.53 -13.78
C LEU A 427 -32.18 -2.22 -13.65
N VAL A 428 -33.19 -1.67 -14.31
CA VAL A 428 -34.50 -2.34 -14.46
C VAL A 428 -34.99 -2.21 -15.89
N ASN A 429 -35.43 -3.32 -16.47
CA ASN A 429 -36.15 -3.33 -17.73
C ASN A 429 -37.66 -3.14 -17.44
N LYS A 430 -38.22 -1.96 -17.74
CA LYS A 430 -39.66 -1.68 -17.57
C LYS A 430 -40.51 -2.08 -18.78
N GLY A 431 -39.90 -2.64 -19.83
CA GLY A 431 -40.60 -3.21 -20.97
C GLY A 431 -41.31 -4.51 -20.63
N ASP A 432 -42.04 -5.05 -21.61
CA ASP A 432 -42.76 -6.32 -21.53
C ASP A 432 -41.95 -7.52 -22.06
N LYS A 433 -40.80 -7.26 -22.69
CA LYS A 433 -39.90 -8.25 -23.28
C LYS A 433 -38.49 -8.14 -22.71
N ALA A 434 -37.80 -9.27 -22.60
CA ALA A 434 -36.40 -9.31 -22.17
C ALA A 434 -35.51 -8.52 -23.14
N ILE A 435 -34.52 -7.82 -22.58
CA ILE A 435 -33.40 -7.28 -23.34
C ILE A 435 -32.39 -8.41 -23.48
N THR A 436 -32.19 -8.90 -24.69
CA THR A 436 -31.28 -10.03 -24.97
C THR A 436 -29.90 -9.60 -25.44
N ASP A 437 -29.70 -8.30 -25.67
CA ASP A 437 -28.42 -7.73 -26.09
C ASP A 437 -28.29 -6.30 -25.54
N LEU A 438 -27.45 -6.17 -24.52
CA LEU A 438 -27.14 -4.93 -23.82
C LEU A 438 -25.64 -4.75 -23.77
N THR A 439 -25.14 -3.56 -24.12
CA THR A 439 -23.74 -3.19 -23.91
C THR A 439 -23.67 -1.90 -23.07
N LEU A 440 -22.47 -1.57 -22.63
CA LEU A 440 -22.16 -0.47 -21.74
C LEU A 440 -20.94 0.28 -22.28
N THR A 441 -21.05 1.60 -22.38
CA THR A 441 -19.88 2.48 -22.56
C THR A 441 -19.57 3.11 -21.21
N PHE A 442 -18.40 2.81 -20.63
CA PHE A 442 -18.01 3.41 -19.35
C PHE A 442 -17.20 4.69 -19.55
N SER A 443 -17.25 5.56 -18.55
CA SER A 443 -16.37 6.72 -18.43
C SER A 443 -15.78 6.75 -17.02
N GLY A 444 -14.46 6.96 -16.92
CA GLY A 444 -13.69 6.91 -15.69
C GLY A 444 -12.19 6.83 -15.99
N ASN A 445 -11.34 6.80 -14.95
CA ASN A 445 -9.89 6.63 -15.08
C ASN A 445 -9.49 5.14 -15.09
N PHE A 446 -9.91 4.41 -16.12
CA PHE A 446 -9.55 3.00 -16.27
C PHE A 446 -8.06 2.85 -16.61
N ASP A 447 -7.38 1.92 -15.96
CA ASP A 447 -6.00 1.60 -16.29
C ASP A 447 -5.98 0.60 -17.46
N ALA A 448 -5.33 0.98 -18.56
CA ALA A 448 -5.33 0.23 -19.81
C ALA A 448 -4.89 -1.24 -19.66
N SER A 449 -3.95 -1.50 -18.74
CA SER A 449 -3.37 -2.83 -18.48
C SER A 449 -4.16 -3.67 -17.47
N THR A 450 -5.06 -3.03 -16.72
CA THR A 450 -5.85 -3.67 -15.68
C THR A 450 -7.06 -4.38 -16.28
N THR A 451 -7.32 -5.60 -15.82
CA THR A 451 -8.52 -6.35 -16.19
C THR A 451 -9.61 -6.14 -15.13
N TYR A 452 -10.76 -5.67 -15.58
CA TYR A 452 -11.95 -5.43 -14.78
C TYR A 452 -13.00 -6.49 -15.08
N LYS A 453 -13.77 -6.84 -14.06
CA LYS A 453 -14.92 -7.73 -14.18
C LYS A 453 -16.20 -6.91 -14.06
N ILE A 454 -17.06 -7.03 -15.08
CA ILE A 454 -18.38 -6.40 -15.12
C ILE A 454 -19.41 -7.51 -14.98
N THR A 455 -20.29 -7.40 -13.98
CA THR A 455 -21.34 -8.38 -13.71
C THR A 455 -22.72 -7.72 -13.74
N LEU A 456 -23.61 -8.18 -14.61
CA LEU A 456 -25.04 -7.80 -14.59
C LEU A 456 -25.87 -9.01 -14.16
N GLY A 457 -26.42 -8.95 -12.95
CA GLY A 457 -27.15 -10.06 -12.35
C GLY A 457 -26.24 -11.26 -12.11
N THR A 458 -26.33 -12.28 -12.97
CA THR A 458 -25.50 -13.50 -12.88
C THR A 458 -24.49 -13.63 -14.03
N THR A 459 -24.58 -12.76 -15.03
CA THR A 459 -23.69 -12.77 -16.19
C THR A 459 -22.49 -11.88 -15.92
N SER A 460 -21.28 -12.43 -16.04
CA SER A 460 -20.03 -11.68 -15.87
C SER A 460 -19.22 -11.71 -17.16
N ILE A 461 -18.52 -10.62 -17.43
CA ILE A 461 -17.49 -10.53 -18.46
C ILE A 461 -16.22 -9.92 -17.85
N GLU A 462 -15.07 -10.26 -18.42
CA GLU A 462 -13.78 -9.65 -18.09
C GLU A 462 -13.30 -8.83 -19.28
N VAL A 463 -12.90 -7.59 -19.02
CA VAL A 463 -12.46 -6.62 -20.03
C VAL A 463 -11.27 -5.83 -19.50
N THR A 464 -10.31 -5.55 -20.37
CA THR A 464 -9.20 -4.65 -20.01
C THR A 464 -9.66 -3.20 -19.99
N GLY A 465 -8.96 -2.34 -19.24
CA GLY A 465 -9.23 -0.90 -19.29
C GLY A 465 -9.11 -0.34 -20.70
N ALA A 466 -8.19 -0.87 -21.51
CA ALA A 466 -8.03 -0.44 -22.90
C ALA A 466 -9.25 -0.83 -23.77
N GLN A 467 -9.88 -1.98 -23.52
CA GLN A 467 -11.13 -2.36 -24.20
C GLN A 467 -12.30 -1.45 -23.79
N ILE A 468 -12.35 -1.04 -22.52
CA ILE A 468 -13.34 -0.08 -22.02
C ILE A 468 -13.15 1.29 -22.69
N GLU A 469 -11.91 1.76 -22.83
CA GLU A 469 -11.59 3.03 -23.49
C GLU A 469 -11.87 3.00 -25.00
N ALA A 470 -11.76 1.84 -25.62
CA ALA A 470 -12.04 1.65 -27.05
C ALA A 470 -13.54 1.72 -27.40
N GLY A 471 -14.45 1.59 -26.43
CA GLY A 471 -15.89 1.80 -26.63
C GLY A 471 -16.78 0.83 -25.85
N GLU A 472 -17.83 0.35 -26.53
CA GLU A 472 -18.85 -0.51 -25.92
C GLU A 472 -18.29 -1.87 -25.48
N VAL A 473 -18.59 -2.24 -24.24
CA VAL A 473 -18.30 -3.56 -23.65
C VAL A 473 -19.58 -4.20 -23.13
N GLY A 474 -19.60 -5.51 -22.85
CA GLY A 474 -20.81 -6.13 -22.29
C GLY A 474 -21.66 -6.93 -23.27
N GLU A 475 -21.16 -7.27 -24.46
CA GLU A 475 -21.96 -8.10 -25.37
C GLU A 475 -22.46 -9.39 -24.69
N GLY A 476 -23.74 -9.70 -24.88
CA GLY A 476 -24.39 -10.85 -24.26
C GLY A 476 -24.92 -10.61 -22.84
N LEU A 477 -24.80 -9.40 -22.29
CA LEU A 477 -25.54 -9.03 -21.08
C LEU A 477 -27.05 -8.95 -21.40
N THR A 478 -27.87 -9.47 -20.50
CA THR A 478 -29.33 -9.58 -20.66
C THR A 478 -30.07 -9.01 -19.46
N LEU A 479 -31.29 -8.51 -19.66
CA LEU A 479 -32.17 -8.03 -18.59
C LEU A 479 -33.62 -8.51 -18.76
N GLU A 480 -34.10 -9.25 -17.77
CA GLU A 480 -35.49 -9.71 -17.70
C GLU A 480 -36.47 -8.56 -17.37
N PRO A 481 -37.70 -8.59 -17.91
CA PRO A 481 -38.75 -7.62 -17.59
C PRO A 481 -39.04 -7.53 -16.10
N GLY A 482 -39.24 -6.31 -15.60
CA GLY A 482 -39.72 -6.02 -14.26
C GLY A 482 -38.76 -6.34 -13.12
N THR A 483 -37.58 -6.88 -13.40
CA THR A 483 -36.60 -7.31 -12.39
C THR A 483 -35.51 -6.26 -12.22
N VAL A 484 -35.31 -5.79 -10.98
CA VAL A 484 -34.18 -4.92 -10.64
C VAL A 484 -32.93 -5.78 -10.54
N THR A 485 -31.93 -5.48 -11.36
CA THR A 485 -30.74 -6.29 -11.56
C THR A 485 -29.49 -5.47 -11.22
N PRO A 486 -28.63 -5.93 -10.30
CA PRO A 486 -27.41 -5.22 -9.96
C PRO A 486 -26.38 -5.30 -11.09
N LEU A 487 -25.74 -4.18 -11.39
CA LEU A 487 -24.55 -4.04 -12.22
C LEU A 487 -23.35 -3.81 -11.30
N ARG A 488 -22.37 -4.70 -11.28
CA ARG A 488 -21.15 -4.57 -10.50
C ARG A 488 -19.94 -4.39 -11.41
N LEU A 489 -19.07 -3.47 -11.06
CA LEU A 489 -17.73 -3.29 -11.62
C LEU A 489 -16.69 -3.52 -10.51
N GLU A 490 -15.77 -4.46 -10.73
CA GLU A 490 -14.72 -4.86 -9.78
C GLU A 490 -13.41 -5.21 -10.52
N LEU A 491 -12.29 -5.39 -9.79
CA LEU A 491 -11.08 -5.97 -10.37
C LEU A 491 -11.32 -7.46 -10.69
N ALA A 492 -10.92 -7.92 -11.87
CA ALA A 492 -11.06 -9.33 -12.24
C ALA A 492 -10.09 -10.23 -11.46
N HIS A 493 -8.83 -9.76 -11.31
CA HIS A 493 -7.75 -10.52 -10.69
C HIS A 493 -6.98 -9.67 -9.68
N PRO A 494 -7.61 -9.29 -8.55
CA PRO A 494 -6.90 -8.53 -7.55
C PRO A 494 -5.83 -9.42 -6.88
N SER A 495 -4.60 -8.93 -6.73
CA SER A 495 -3.53 -9.66 -6.02
C SER A 495 -3.85 -9.93 -4.55
N TYR A 496 -4.83 -9.23 -4.00
CA TYR A 496 -5.43 -9.43 -2.69
C TYR A 496 -6.91 -9.04 -2.74
N TYR A 497 -7.80 -9.81 -2.13
CA TYR A 497 -9.26 -9.63 -2.29
C TYR A 497 -9.76 -8.23 -1.89
N ALA A 498 -9.05 -7.52 -1.01
CA ALA A 498 -9.41 -6.18 -0.55
C ALA A 498 -8.68 -5.04 -1.29
N ASN A 499 -8.00 -5.32 -2.42
CA ASN A 499 -7.33 -4.27 -3.20
C ASN A 499 -8.35 -3.27 -3.80
N PRO A 500 -8.10 -1.95 -3.68
CA PRO A 500 -8.94 -0.95 -4.33
C PRO A 500 -9.00 -1.13 -5.85
N ILE A 501 -10.16 -0.84 -6.43
CA ILE A 501 -10.35 -0.77 -7.88
C ILE A 501 -9.68 0.45 -8.53
N GLY A 502 -9.34 1.48 -7.75
CA GLY A 502 -8.61 2.66 -8.22
C GLY A 502 -9.41 3.65 -9.08
N LEU A 503 -10.69 3.38 -9.35
CA LEU A 503 -11.54 4.23 -10.18
C LEU A 503 -12.13 5.41 -9.40
N ARG A 504 -12.40 6.51 -10.11
CA ARG A 504 -13.02 7.74 -9.63
C ARG A 504 -14.06 8.22 -10.64
N SER A 505 -15.17 8.76 -10.12
CA SER A 505 -16.24 9.36 -10.93
C SER A 505 -16.78 8.46 -12.04
N VAL A 506 -16.82 7.14 -11.79
CA VAL A 506 -17.27 6.16 -12.79
C VAL A 506 -18.71 6.45 -13.21
N SER A 507 -18.98 6.40 -14.51
CA SER A 507 -20.32 6.47 -15.08
C SER A 507 -20.42 5.51 -16.27
N ALA A 508 -21.64 5.20 -16.71
CA ALA A 508 -21.85 4.33 -17.85
C ALA A 508 -23.07 4.75 -18.68
N THR A 509 -23.01 4.54 -19.99
CA THR A 509 -24.16 4.62 -20.90
C THR A 509 -24.59 3.21 -21.28
N VAL A 510 -25.88 2.92 -21.13
CA VAL A 510 -26.52 1.66 -21.51
C VAL A 510 -26.94 1.74 -22.96
N HIS A 511 -26.55 0.73 -23.74
CA HIS A 511 -26.98 0.56 -25.11
C HIS A 511 -27.84 -0.69 -25.20
N VAL A 512 -29.02 -0.57 -25.82
CA VAL A 512 -29.99 -1.66 -25.90
C VAL A 512 -30.31 -1.94 -27.35
N TYR A 513 -30.14 -3.19 -27.74
CA TYR A 513 -30.24 -3.59 -29.13
C TYR A 513 -31.39 -4.56 -29.38
N GLY A 514 -32.13 -4.33 -30.47
CA GLY A 514 -33.17 -5.25 -30.94
C GLY A 514 -32.60 -6.40 -31.78
N GLU A 515 -33.44 -7.38 -32.13
CA GLU A 515 -33.09 -8.59 -32.91
C GLU A 515 -32.43 -8.32 -34.29
N ASN A 516 -32.48 -7.07 -34.80
CA ASN A 516 -31.90 -6.65 -36.08
C ASN A 516 -30.87 -5.50 -35.95
N ALA A 517 -30.24 -5.34 -34.79
CA ALA A 517 -29.32 -4.24 -34.54
C ALA A 517 -28.09 -4.27 -35.49
N SER A 518 -27.59 -3.08 -35.84
CA SER A 518 -26.48 -2.96 -36.78
C SER A 518 -25.22 -3.59 -36.20
N THR A 519 -24.68 -4.57 -36.91
CA THR A 519 -23.38 -5.16 -36.63
C THR A 519 -22.25 -4.29 -37.18
N GLN A 520 -21.07 -4.37 -36.59
CA GLN A 520 -19.89 -3.61 -37.00
C GLN A 520 -18.70 -4.55 -37.23
N PRO A 521 -17.95 -4.41 -38.33
CA PRO A 521 -16.71 -5.16 -38.51
C PRO A 521 -15.67 -4.78 -37.45
N PRO A 522 -14.67 -5.63 -37.19
CA PRO A 522 -13.63 -5.32 -36.22
C PRO A 522 -12.79 -4.11 -36.62
N VAL A 523 -12.38 -3.30 -35.66
CA VAL A 523 -11.46 -2.17 -35.83
C VAL A 523 -10.34 -2.30 -34.79
N ILE A 524 -9.07 -2.12 -35.18
CA ILE A 524 -7.99 -2.00 -34.21
C ILE A 524 -8.03 -0.60 -33.60
N ALA A 525 -8.33 -0.53 -32.31
CA ALA A 525 -8.29 0.71 -31.55
C ALA A 525 -6.87 1.02 -31.06
N THR A 526 -6.07 -0.02 -30.78
CA THR A 526 -4.67 0.13 -30.38
C THR A 526 -3.83 -1.00 -30.98
N ASP A 527 -2.83 -0.59 -31.76
CA ASP A 527 -1.85 -1.50 -32.35
C ASP A 527 -0.81 -1.96 -31.31
N PRO A 528 -0.20 -3.13 -31.50
CA PRO A 528 0.92 -3.56 -30.66
C PRO A 528 2.15 -2.66 -30.85
N SER A 529 2.80 -2.35 -29.73
CA SER A 529 4.04 -1.57 -29.69
C SER A 529 5.27 -2.48 -29.78
N SER A 530 6.34 -1.97 -30.42
CA SER A 530 7.63 -2.64 -30.46
C SER A 530 8.24 -2.75 -29.05
N VAL A 531 8.92 -3.86 -28.76
CA VAL A 531 9.45 -4.19 -27.43
C VAL A 531 10.95 -4.44 -27.54
N SER A 532 11.73 -3.93 -26.60
CA SER A 532 13.18 -4.20 -26.49
C SER A 532 13.49 -4.85 -25.15
N VAL A 533 14.09 -6.03 -25.16
CA VAL A 533 14.44 -6.81 -23.96
C VAL A 533 15.79 -7.51 -24.14
N LYS A 534 16.34 -8.06 -23.05
CA LYS A 534 17.52 -8.94 -23.11
C LYS A 534 17.10 -10.39 -23.30
N ALA A 535 17.93 -11.20 -23.95
CA ALA A 535 17.67 -12.63 -24.07
C ALA A 535 17.46 -13.27 -22.68
N GLY A 536 16.38 -14.02 -22.50
CA GLY A 536 15.93 -14.61 -21.23
C GLY A 536 14.82 -13.81 -20.53
N GLU A 537 14.60 -12.54 -20.88
CA GLU A 537 13.51 -11.73 -20.34
C GLU A 537 12.20 -11.98 -21.11
N SER A 538 11.07 -11.60 -20.49
CA SER A 538 9.74 -11.71 -21.12
C SER A 538 9.41 -10.45 -21.93
N ALA A 539 8.95 -10.63 -23.17
CA ALA A 539 8.36 -9.57 -23.99
C ALA A 539 6.84 -9.76 -24.07
N THR A 540 6.07 -8.68 -23.93
CA THR A 540 4.60 -8.69 -24.00
C THR A 540 4.11 -7.73 -25.06
N PHE A 541 3.23 -8.20 -25.94
CA PHE A 541 2.51 -7.42 -26.95
C PHE A 541 1.04 -7.35 -26.61
N THR A 542 0.41 -6.20 -26.82
CA THR A 542 -1.00 -5.96 -26.53
C THR A 542 -1.69 -5.41 -27.77
N VAL A 543 -2.90 -5.89 -28.06
CA VAL A 543 -3.76 -5.34 -29.12
C VAL A 543 -5.13 -5.04 -28.52
N VAL A 544 -5.75 -3.95 -28.99
CA VAL A 544 -7.14 -3.63 -28.65
C VAL A 544 -7.94 -3.58 -29.93
N ALA A 545 -8.97 -4.41 -30.01
CA ALA A 545 -9.92 -4.39 -31.12
C ALA A 545 -11.34 -4.19 -30.59
N SER A 546 -12.09 -3.33 -31.27
CA SER A 546 -13.54 -3.18 -31.10
C SER A 546 -14.27 -3.80 -32.29
N GLY A 547 -15.59 -3.94 -32.20
CA GLY A 547 -16.43 -4.51 -33.26
C GLY A 547 -17.61 -5.25 -32.66
N ARG A 548 -18.67 -5.44 -33.46
CA ARG A 548 -19.91 -6.09 -33.01
C ARG A 548 -20.41 -7.15 -34.00
N PRO A 549 -20.46 -8.45 -33.64
CA PRO A 549 -20.07 -9.00 -32.34
C PRO A 549 -18.59 -8.81 -32.00
N ALA A 550 -18.22 -8.97 -30.73
CA ALA A 550 -16.89 -8.80 -30.20
C ALA A 550 -15.90 -9.64 -31.01
N ALA A 551 -14.79 -9.03 -31.39
CA ALA A 551 -13.83 -9.68 -32.25
C ALA A 551 -13.02 -10.73 -31.48
N THR A 552 -12.89 -11.91 -32.07
CA THR A 552 -11.90 -12.91 -31.66
C THR A 552 -10.52 -12.46 -32.12
N ILE A 553 -9.50 -12.63 -31.27
CA ILE A 553 -8.12 -12.24 -31.56
C ILE A 553 -7.32 -13.50 -31.92
N GLN A 554 -6.38 -13.36 -32.87
CA GLN A 554 -5.38 -14.36 -33.17
C GLN A 554 -4.04 -13.68 -33.45
N TRP A 555 -2.99 -14.02 -32.70
CA TRP A 555 -1.64 -13.49 -32.90
C TRP A 555 -0.87 -14.25 -33.96
N TYR A 556 0.00 -13.52 -34.66
CA TYR A 556 0.88 -14.01 -35.72
C TYR A 556 2.32 -13.56 -35.44
N ARG A 557 3.29 -14.44 -35.69
CA ARG A 557 4.72 -14.15 -35.67
C ARG A 557 5.27 -14.10 -37.09
N VAL A 558 6.04 -13.06 -37.39
CA VAL A 558 6.83 -12.93 -38.61
C VAL A 558 8.31 -13.06 -38.21
N PRO A 559 8.99 -14.15 -38.58
CA PRO A 559 10.43 -14.28 -38.33
C PRO A 559 11.23 -13.14 -38.98
N LYS A 560 12.39 -12.81 -38.41
CA LYS A 560 13.32 -11.81 -38.98
C LYS A 560 13.60 -12.13 -40.46
N GLY A 561 13.34 -11.16 -41.34
CA GLY A 561 13.56 -11.30 -42.79
C GLY A 561 12.46 -12.05 -43.57
N ALA A 562 11.41 -12.53 -42.91
CA ALA A 562 10.22 -13.08 -43.56
C ALA A 562 9.20 -11.97 -43.86
N THR A 563 8.37 -12.19 -44.88
CA THR A 563 7.24 -11.29 -45.21
C THR A 563 5.92 -11.76 -44.63
N ASP A 564 5.74 -13.07 -44.53
CA ASP A 564 4.49 -13.71 -44.12
C ASP A 564 4.52 -14.13 -42.65
N GLY A 565 3.41 -13.89 -41.94
CA GLY A 565 3.25 -14.30 -40.55
C GLY A 565 2.60 -15.67 -40.43
N THR A 566 3.05 -16.45 -39.44
CA THR A 566 2.41 -17.71 -39.05
C THR A 566 1.60 -17.52 -37.76
N ALA A 567 0.39 -18.06 -37.71
CA ALA A 567 -0.45 -18.01 -36.52
C ALA A 567 0.25 -18.72 -35.36
N ILE A 568 0.29 -18.06 -34.21
CA ILE A 568 0.80 -18.65 -32.97
C ILE A 568 -0.34 -19.45 -32.34
N PRO A 569 -0.20 -20.78 -32.15
CA PRO A 569 -1.26 -21.60 -31.58
C PRO A 569 -1.74 -21.06 -30.23
N ASP A 570 -3.06 -21.07 -30.04
CA ASP A 570 -3.76 -20.70 -28.79
C ASP A 570 -3.53 -19.26 -28.29
N ALA A 571 -2.78 -18.44 -29.03
CA ALA A 571 -2.59 -17.02 -28.72
C ALA A 571 -3.80 -16.21 -29.19
N THR A 572 -4.91 -16.33 -28.46
CA THR A 572 -6.19 -15.66 -28.76
C THR A 572 -6.57 -14.58 -27.75
N SER A 573 -5.69 -14.29 -26.80
CA SER A 573 -5.85 -13.23 -25.81
C SER A 573 -5.53 -11.85 -26.41
N PRO A 574 -6.11 -10.73 -25.90
CA PRO A 574 -5.68 -9.37 -26.21
C PRO A 574 -4.19 -9.10 -25.90
N MET A 575 -3.55 -9.93 -25.07
CA MET A 575 -2.13 -9.89 -24.77
C MET A 575 -1.42 -11.19 -25.21
N TYR A 576 -0.20 -11.06 -25.72
CA TYR A 576 0.69 -12.19 -26.02
C TYR A 576 2.06 -11.96 -25.39
N THR A 577 2.50 -12.89 -24.54
CA THR A 577 3.79 -12.83 -23.85
C THR A 577 4.66 -14.03 -24.25
N LEU A 578 5.95 -13.80 -24.45
CA LEU A 578 6.95 -14.85 -24.65
C LEU A 578 8.22 -14.57 -23.86
N THR A 579 8.92 -15.63 -23.45
CA THR A 579 10.32 -15.56 -23.02
C THR A 579 11.22 -15.48 -24.26
N THR A 580 12.14 -14.52 -24.28
CA THR A 580 12.90 -14.18 -25.49
C THR A 580 14.24 -14.88 -25.58
N THR A 581 14.68 -15.15 -26.80
CA THR A 581 16.03 -15.61 -27.14
C THR A 581 16.68 -14.68 -28.16
N LEU A 582 17.99 -14.76 -28.37
CA LEU A 582 18.65 -13.98 -29.42
C LEU A 582 18.13 -14.30 -30.84
N GLU A 583 17.53 -15.48 -31.03
CA GLU A 583 16.91 -15.84 -32.32
C GLU A 583 15.60 -15.08 -32.58
N ASP A 584 15.02 -14.46 -31.54
CA ASP A 584 13.81 -13.65 -31.65
C ASP A 584 14.11 -12.20 -32.04
N ASP A 585 15.38 -11.77 -32.05
CA ASP A 585 15.76 -10.41 -32.43
C ASP A 585 15.36 -10.09 -33.88
N GLY A 586 14.55 -9.04 -34.03
CA GLY A 586 13.99 -8.59 -35.30
C GLY A 586 12.77 -9.37 -35.78
N ALA A 587 12.22 -10.29 -34.97
CA ALA A 587 10.90 -10.87 -35.24
C ALA A 587 9.81 -9.80 -35.07
N GLN A 588 8.73 -9.90 -35.85
CA GLN A 588 7.58 -9.00 -35.73
C GLN A 588 6.32 -9.75 -35.30
N PHE A 589 5.44 -9.06 -34.58
CA PHE A 589 4.19 -9.60 -34.06
C PHE A 589 3.03 -8.70 -34.45
N TYR A 590 1.92 -9.31 -34.87
CA TYR A 590 0.67 -8.60 -35.15
C TYR A 590 -0.51 -9.51 -34.81
N ALA A 591 -1.69 -8.92 -34.67
CA ALA A 591 -2.91 -9.64 -34.39
C ALA A 591 -3.96 -9.42 -35.47
N VAL A 592 -4.82 -10.42 -35.66
CA VAL A 592 -6.00 -10.34 -36.52
C VAL A 592 -7.24 -10.45 -35.65
N ALA A 593 -8.06 -9.41 -35.68
CA ALA A 593 -9.35 -9.35 -35.01
C ALA A 593 -10.45 -9.78 -35.98
N THR A 594 -11.25 -10.80 -35.65
CA THR A 594 -12.28 -11.38 -36.55
C THR A 594 -13.63 -11.50 -35.86
N ASN A 595 -14.69 -11.06 -36.54
CA ASN A 595 -16.08 -11.35 -36.17
C ASN A 595 -16.91 -11.77 -37.40
N ALA A 596 -18.21 -11.97 -37.24
CA ALA A 596 -19.10 -12.40 -38.31
C ALA A 596 -19.20 -11.42 -39.51
N ASN A 597 -18.73 -10.18 -39.35
CA ASN A 597 -18.80 -9.11 -40.35
C ASN A 597 -17.47 -8.84 -41.05
N GLY A 598 -16.38 -9.50 -40.64
CA GLY A 598 -15.08 -9.39 -41.28
C GLY A 598 -13.90 -9.55 -40.32
N SER A 599 -12.73 -9.27 -40.85
CA SER A 599 -11.46 -9.32 -40.11
C SER A 599 -10.63 -8.07 -40.37
N THR A 600 -9.97 -7.57 -39.34
CA THR A 600 -9.05 -6.42 -39.41
C THR A 600 -7.71 -6.84 -38.80
N THR A 601 -6.61 -6.41 -39.41
CA THR A 601 -5.24 -6.76 -38.99
C THR A 601 -4.56 -5.55 -38.38
N SER A 602 -3.86 -5.73 -37.27
CA SER A 602 -3.06 -4.67 -36.62
C SER A 602 -1.79 -4.34 -37.39
N GLN A 603 -1.19 -3.20 -37.06
CA GLN A 603 0.21 -2.92 -37.38
C GLN A 603 1.13 -3.95 -36.70
N ARG A 604 2.35 -4.05 -37.23
CA ARG A 604 3.38 -4.96 -36.74
C ARG A 604 4.24 -4.27 -35.68
N ALA A 605 4.38 -4.91 -34.53
CA ALA A 605 5.38 -4.58 -33.53
C ALA A 605 6.67 -5.35 -33.78
N THR A 606 7.83 -4.72 -33.62
CA THR A 606 9.13 -5.39 -33.74
C THR A 606 9.67 -5.74 -32.35
N LEU A 607 10.23 -6.94 -32.22
CA LEU A 607 10.96 -7.37 -31.03
C LEU A 607 12.46 -7.14 -31.25
N THR A 608 13.10 -6.37 -30.39
CA THR A 608 14.56 -6.23 -30.35
C THR A 608 15.08 -7.03 -29.17
N VAL A 609 15.97 -7.98 -29.42
CA VAL A 609 16.58 -8.79 -28.35
C VAL A 609 18.08 -8.56 -28.34
N THR A 610 18.58 -8.00 -27.24
CA THR A 610 20.01 -7.74 -27.07
C THR A 610 20.70 -8.86 -26.30
N LYS A 611 21.98 -9.07 -26.63
CA LYS A 611 22.85 -10.00 -25.91
C LYS A 611 23.15 -9.43 -24.52
N GLY A 612 22.88 -10.20 -23.47
CA GLY A 612 23.38 -9.90 -22.12
C GLY A 612 24.91 -9.89 -22.09
N SER A 613 25.51 -9.19 -21.13
CA SER A 613 26.98 -9.15 -20.96
C SER A 613 27.56 -10.55 -20.78
N ASP A 614 28.69 -10.84 -21.43
CA ASP A 614 29.36 -12.15 -21.36
C ASP A 614 29.93 -12.39 -19.96
N ASN A 615 29.35 -13.35 -19.22
CA ASN A 615 29.95 -13.88 -17.99
C ASN A 615 31.28 -14.57 -18.35
N LEU A 616 32.41 -13.92 -18.06
CA LEU A 616 33.77 -14.38 -18.31
C LEU A 616 34.12 -15.67 -17.56
N ALA A 617 33.44 -15.96 -16.45
CA ALA A 617 33.68 -17.16 -15.66
C ALA A 617 32.91 -18.38 -16.21
N LEU A 618 31.88 -18.18 -17.05
CA LEU A 618 31.03 -19.24 -17.58
C LEU A 618 31.84 -20.31 -18.33
N ASN A 619 31.65 -21.56 -17.91
CA ASN A 619 32.31 -22.79 -18.37
C ASN A 619 33.84 -22.77 -18.31
N LYS A 620 34.44 -21.90 -17.49
CA LYS A 620 35.89 -21.84 -17.30
C LYS A 620 36.38 -22.91 -16.33
N THR A 621 37.70 -23.07 -16.26
CA THR A 621 38.31 -24.07 -15.38
C THR A 621 38.29 -23.58 -13.94
N ALA A 622 37.43 -24.17 -13.11
CA ALA A 622 37.35 -23.91 -11.69
C ALA A 622 38.02 -25.01 -10.85
N THR A 623 38.64 -24.59 -9.73
CA THR A 623 39.27 -25.45 -8.73
C THR A 623 38.92 -24.97 -7.33
N MET A 624 39.03 -25.82 -6.32
CA MET A 624 38.77 -25.46 -4.92
C MET A 624 39.64 -26.29 -3.99
N SER A 625 39.79 -25.86 -2.74
CA SER A 625 40.73 -26.51 -1.80
C SER A 625 40.37 -27.94 -1.42
N SER A 626 39.09 -28.32 -1.47
CA SER A 626 38.64 -29.71 -1.33
C SER A 626 37.24 -29.90 -1.91
N THR A 627 36.83 -31.14 -2.18
CA THR A 627 35.46 -31.46 -2.64
C THR A 627 34.68 -32.15 -1.53
N GLY A 628 33.57 -31.53 -1.11
CA GLY A 628 32.58 -32.08 -0.19
C GLY A 628 31.38 -32.64 -0.95
N TRP A 629 30.90 -33.82 -0.54
CA TRP A 629 29.62 -34.44 -0.97
C TRP A 629 29.35 -34.49 -2.50
N GLY A 630 30.38 -34.40 -3.34
CA GLY A 630 30.24 -34.40 -4.80
C GLY A 630 29.92 -33.05 -5.44
N GLY A 631 29.93 -31.94 -4.68
CA GLY A 631 29.74 -30.58 -5.19
C GLY A 631 30.99 -30.06 -5.87
N THR A 632 31.26 -30.47 -7.11
CA THR A 632 32.48 -30.11 -7.85
C THR A 632 32.60 -28.61 -8.13
N ALA A 633 33.82 -28.09 -8.21
CA ALA A 633 34.09 -26.67 -8.42
C ALA A 633 33.46 -26.10 -9.71
N SER A 634 33.32 -26.92 -10.75
CA SER A 634 32.74 -26.53 -12.04
C SER A 634 31.26 -26.15 -11.99
N ARG A 635 30.53 -26.49 -10.91
CA ARG A 635 29.13 -26.11 -10.76
C ARG A 635 28.94 -24.61 -10.56
N ALA A 636 29.94 -23.93 -10.00
CA ALA A 636 29.89 -22.49 -9.78
C ALA A 636 30.34 -21.64 -10.98
N VAL A 637 30.41 -22.26 -12.15
CA VAL A 637 30.72 -21.61 -13.42
C VAL A 637 29.87 -22.20 -14.55
N ASP A 638 28.75 -22.84 -14.24
CA ASP A 638 27.93 -23.51 -15.26
C ASP A 638 26.73 -22.66 -15.73
N GLY A 639 26.55 -21.48 -15.13
CA GLY A 639 25.46 -20.54 -15.41
C GLY A 639 24.18 -20.87 -14.65
N ASN A 640 24.17 -21.89 -13.79
CA ASN A 640 23.03 -22.20 -12.94
C ASN A 640 23.13 -21.49 -11.58
N THR A 641 22.39 -20.38 -11.44
CA THR A 641 22.34 -19.57 -10.21
C THR A 641 21.34 -20.09 -9.16
N ASP A 642 20.67 -21.22 -9.41
CA ASP A 642 19.52 -21.70 -8.62
C ASP A 642 19.85 -22.01 -7.15
N GLY A 643 21.12 -22.29 -6.84
CA GLY A 643 21.68 -22.50 -5.50
C GLY A 643 21.06 -23.62 -4.68
N VAL A 644 20.22 -24.47 -5.27
CA VAL A 644 19.58 -25.61 -4.64
C VAL A 644 20.46 -26.86 -4.87
N TRP A 645 20.83 -27.53 -3.80
CA TRP A 645 21.77 -28.65 -3.83
C TRP A 645 21.24 -29.84 -4.63
N ASP A 646 19.97 -30.18 -4.46
CA ASP A 646 19.35 -31.31 -5.13
C ASP A 646 19.18 -31.08 -6.65
N ASN A 647 19.26 -29.83 -7.11
CA ASN A 647 19.31 -29.47 -8.53
C ASN A 647 20.72 -29.55 -9.13
N GLY A 648 21.73 -29.79 -8.30
CA GLY A 648 23.12 -29.89 -8.74
C GLY A 648 23.82 -28.56 -9.02
N SER A 649 23.26 -27.42 -8.61
CA SER A 649 23.83 -26.06 -8.83
C SER A 649 25.01 -25.72 -7.91
N VAL A 650 25.23 -26.47 -6.83
CA VAL A 650 26.11 -26.01 -5.74
C VAL A 650 27.51 -26.64 -5.81
N ALA A 651 28.55 -25.80 -5.84
CA ALA A 651 29.93 -26.17 -5.53
C ALA A 651 30.16 -26.19 -4.01
N HIS A 652 30.87 -27.20 -3.49
CA HIS A 652 30.90 -27.48 -2.06
C HIS A 652 32.23 -28.05 -1.58
N THR A 653 32.78 -27.48 -0.51
CA THR A 653 34.03 -27.91 0.11
C THR A 653 33.81 -28.85 1.30
N GLY A 654 34.77 -29.74 1.56
CA GLY A 654 34.80 -30.45 2.84
C GLY A 654 35.14 -29.51 4.00
N LYS A 655 34.87 -29.94 5.24
CA LYS A 655 35.26 -29.18 6.44
C LYS A 655 36.77 -29.09 6.58
N GLN A 656 37.31 -27.87 6.55
CA GLN A 656 38.75 -27.58 6.63
C GLN A 656 39.00 -26.13 7.07
N ALA A 657 40.26 -25.79 7.36
CA ALA A 657 40.63 -24.39 7.60
C ALA A 657 40.69 -23.60 6.28
N ASN A 658 40.23 -22.35 6.29
CA ASN A 658 40.29 -21.38 5.18
C ASN A 658 39.86 -21.98 3.82
N PRO A 659 38.65 -22.55 3.72
CA PRO A 659 38.21 -23.13 2.46
C PRO A 659 38.07 -22.03 1.38
N TRP A 660 38.39 -22.39 0.13
CA TRP A 660 38.37 -21.47 -1.01
C TRP A 660 37.97 -22.17 -2.30
N TRP A 661 37.47 -21.38 -3.24
CA TRP A 661 37.06 -21.74 -4.60
C TRP A 661 37.66 -20.70 -5.55
N GLU A 662 38.15 -21.11 -6.71
CA GLU A 662 38.85 -20.24 -7.66
C GLU A 662 38.57 -20.65 -9.12
N VAL A 663 38.36 -19.66 -9.98
CA VAL A 663 38.25 -19.83 -11.43
C VAL A 663 39.45 -19.20 -12.15
N ASP A 664 39.97 -19.88 -13.18
CA ASP A 664 40.90 -19.34 -14.17
C ASP A 664 40.11 -18.87 -15.40
N LEU A 665 40.06 -17.55 -15.63
CA LEU A 665 39.37 -16.94 -16.76
C LEU A 665 40.04 -17.28 -18.11
N GLY A 666 41.25 -17.84 -18.09
CA GLY A 666 42.03 -18.28 -19.25
C GLY A 666 43.07 -17.26 -19.69
N GLU A 667 42.73 -15.97 -19.65
CA GLU A 667 43.62 -14.83 -19.87
C GLU A 667 43.28 -13.71 -18.89
N SER A 668 44.12 -12.66 -18.83
CA SER A 668 43.83 -11.51 -18.00
C SER A 668 42.78 -10.61 -18.66
N HIS A 669 41.79 -10.20 -17.89
CA HIS A 669 40.75 -9.26 -18.30
C HIS A 669 40.70 -8.08 -17.34
N PRO A 670 40.39 -6.86 -17.81
CA PRO A 670 40.01 -5.76 -16.92
C PRO A 670 38.68 -6.14 -16.26
N LEU A 671 38.70 -6.44 -14.97
CA LEU A 671 37.55 -7.02 -14.28
C LEU A 671 36.65 -5.92 -13.71
N GLY A 672 35.35 -5.96 -14.04
CA GLY A 672 34.34 -5.07 -13.49
C GLY A 672 33.61 -5.74 -12.33
N VAL A 673 32.28 -5.83 -12.44
CA VAL A 673 31.46 -6.51 -11.43
C VAL A 673 31.69 -8.02 -11.44
N VAL A 674 31.87 -8.59 -10.26
CA VAL A 674 31.81 -10.03 -9.98
C VAL A 674 30.63 -10.30 -9.07
N ASN A 675 29.70 -11.14 -9.53
CA ASN A 675 28.58 -11.64 -8.74
C ASN A 675 28.95 -12.99 -8.12
N VAL A 676 28.86 -13.09 -6.80
CA VAL A 676 28.96 -14.36 -6.08
C VAL A 676 27.56 -14.76 -5.62
N TRP A 677 27.00 -15.80 -6.26
CA TRP A 677 25.70 -16.35 -5.92
C TRP A 677 25.85 -17.38 -4.81
N ASN A 678 25.29 -17.09 -3.64
CA ASN A 678 25.31 -18.03 -2.53
C ASN A 678 24.34 -19.21 -2.75
N ARG A 679 24.55 -20.28 -1.99
CA ARG A 679 23.61 -21.40 -1.86
C ARG A 679 22.26 -20.91 -1.35
N SER A 680 21.18 -21.55 -1.77
CA SER A 680 19.81 -21.18 -1.39
C SER A 680 19.57 -21.40 0.10
N ALA A 681 18.92 -20.42 0.75
CA ALA A 681 18.41 -20.56 2.11
C ALA A 681 17.31 -21.64 2.23
N SER A 682 16.73 -22.07 1.10
CA SER A 682 15.77 -23.19 1.07
C SER A 682 16.42 -24.56 1.29
N ASP A 683 17.75 -24.68 1.09
CA ASP A 683 18.48 -25.90 1.41
C ASP A 683 18.76 -25.98 2.92
N ASN A 684 18.59 -27.17 3.50
CA ASN A 684 18.80 -27.39 4.94
C ASN A 684 20.13 -28.10 5.22
N CYS A 685 20.97 -27.46 6.05
CA CYS A 685 22.34 -27.88 6.34
C CYS A 685 22.53 -28.28 7.80
N GLN A 686 21.85 -29.35 8.23
CA GLN A 686 21.85 -29.83 9.62
C GLN A 686 21.13 -28.86 10.59
N GLY A 687 20.00 -28.30 10.15
CA GLY A 687 19.14 -27.46 10.97
C GLY A 687 19.41 -25.95 10.86
N ILE A 688 20.37 -25.55 10.03
CA ILE A 688 20.59 -24.15 9.64
C ILE A 688 20.40 -23.98 8.14
N PRO A 689 19.86 -22.84 7.67
CA PRO A 689 19.85 -22.48 6.26
C PRO A 689 21.26 -22.59 5.66
N CYS A 690 21.37 -23.26 4.52
CA CYS A 690 22.67 -23.60 3.94
C CYS A 690 23.45 -22.40 3.37
N ASP A 691 22.77 -21.29 3.08
CA ASP A 691 23.34 -19.99 2.70
C ASP A 691 24.28 -19.45 3.78
N GLN A 692 24.02 -19.75 5.05
CA GLN A 692 24.87 -19.35 6.18
C GLN A 692 26.28 -19.94 6.11
N ARG A 693 26.53 -20.93 5.24
CA ARG A 693 27.87 -21.51 5.08
C ARG A 693 28.84 -20.57 4.35
N LEU A 694 28.33 -19.61 3.57
CA LEU A 694 29.13 -18.54 2.97
C LEU A 694 28.86 -17.22 3.71
N HIS A 695 29.78 -16.79 4.55
CA HIS A 695 29.70 -15.52 5.29
C HIS A 695 31.09 -14.95 5.57
N ASP A 696 31.18 -13.64 5.76
CA ASP A 696 32.43 -12.92 6.08
C ASP A 696 33.61 -13.32 5.16
N PHE A 697 33.31 -13.47 3.88
CA PHE A 697 34.23 -13.99 2.88
C PHE A 697 34.89 -12.86 2.08
N TRP A 698 35.93 -13.22 1.34
CA TRP A 698 36.66 -12.33 0.46
C TRP A 698 36.52 -12.80 -0.98
N VAL A 699 36.31 -11.84 -1.87
CA VAL A 699 36.47 -12.03 -3.31
C VAL A 699 37.82 -11.42 -3.70
N VAL A 700 38.67 -12.25 -4.30
CA VAL A 700 40.07 -11.92 -4.56
C VAL A 700 40.35 -12.06 -6.05
N ALA A 701 40.68 -10.96 -6.71
CA ALA A 701 41.12 -10.92 -8.09
C ALA A 701 42.66 -10.89 -8.15
N SER A 702 43.27 -11.67 -9.04
CA SER A 702 44.73 -11.72 -9.18
C SER A 702 45.18 -12.05 -10.60
N LYS A 703 46.38 -11.57 -10.97
CA LYS A 703 47.01 -11.87 -12.28
C LYS A 703 47.64 -13.26 -12.34
N THR A 704 48.12 -13.74 -11.20
CA THR A 704 48.78 -15.05 -11.08
C THR A 704 48.08 -15.87 -10.01
N ARG A 705 48.03 -17.18 -10.22
CA ARG A 705 47.38 -18.11 -9.29
C ARG A 705 48.00 -17.98 -7.90
N LEU A 706 47.15 -17.77 -6.89
CA LEU A 706 47.58 -17.63 -5.51
C LEU A 706 47.91 -18.99 -4.89
N ASP A 707 48.86 -18.99 -3.94
CA ASP A 707 49.18 -20.19 -3.18
C ASP A 707 47.93 -20.75 -2.47
N ALA A 708 47.85 -22.07 -2.32
CA ALA A 708 46.72 -22.72 -1.67
C ALA A 708 46.58 -22.32 -0.19
N SER A 709 47.65 -21.88 0.46
CA SER A 709 47.65 -21.40 1.86
C SER A 709 47.41 -19.88 1.99
N PHE A 710 47.10 -19.17 0.90
CA PHE A 710 46.83 -17.74 0.93
C PHE A 710 45.62 -17.42 1.82
N ASN A 711 45.76 -16.45 2.74
CA ASN A 711 44.68 -16.01 3.62
C ASN A 711 44.61 -14.47 3.66
N PRO A 712 43.56 -13.85 3.08
CA PRO A 712 43.42 -12.40 3.00
C PRO A 712 43.26 -11.72 4.36
N ALA A 713 42.79 -12.42 5.41
CA ALA A 713 42.64 -11.85 6.75
C ALA A 713 43.99 -11.57 7.45
N THR A 714 45.08 -12.18 6.95
CA THR A 714 46.44 -12.02 7.51
C THR A 714 47.45 -11.50 6.48
N ALA A 715 47.10 -11.54 5.20
CA ALA A 715 47.91 -10.98 4.15
C ALA A 715 47.83 -9.45 4.21
N GLY A 716 48.98 -8.78 4.24
CA GLY A 716 49.04 -7.35 3.94
C GLY A 716 48.77 -7.08 2.45
N ALA A 717 49.07 -5.86 1.99
CA ALA A 717 49.02 -5.56 0.55
C ALA A 717 49.96 -6.51 -0.23
N VAL A 718 49.42 -7.24 -1.21
CA VAL A 718 50.15 -8.15 -2.09
C VAL A 718 50.11 -7.62 -3.52
N ASP A 719 51.27 -7.51 -4.15
CA ASP A 719 51.39 -7.00 -5.51
C ASP A 719 50.64 -7.88 -6.53
N GLY A 720 49.89 -7.27 -7.43
CA GLY A 720 49.08 -7.98 -8.44
C GLY A 720 47.84 -8.71 -7.89
N VAL A 721 47.37 -8.35 -6.68
CA VAL A 721 46.17 -8.89 -6.03
C VAL A 721 45.27 -7.76 -5.54
N HIS A 722 43.98 -7.81 -5.86
CA HIS A 722 42.94 -6.93 -5.32
C HIS A 722 41.92 -7.79 -4.55
N MET A 723 41.58 -7.39 -3.33
CA MET A 723 40.73 -8.17 -2.42
C MET A 723 39.61 -7.29 -1.86
N ILE A 724 38.37 -7.73 -2.01
CA ILE A 724 37.19 -7.04 -1.47
C ILE A 724 36.53 -7.97 -0.47
N LYS A 725 36.27 -7.46 0.75
CA LYS A 725 35.57 -8.20 1.79
C LYS A 725 34.07 -8.03 1.66
N VAL A 726 33.34 -9.12 1.77
CA VAL A 726 31.89 -9.13 1.90
C VAL A 726 31.57 -9.52 3.34
N ASP A 727 31.10 -8.56 4.13
CA ASP A 727 30.71 -8.76 5.53
C ASP A 727 29.31 -9.40 5.62
N GLY A 728 29.14 -10.33 6.58
CA GLY A 728 27.88 -11.04 6.77
C GLY A 728 27.65 -12.16 5.76
N VAL A 729 26.41 -12.68 5.72
CA VAL A 729 26.02 -13.82 4.88
C VAL A 729 25.98 -13.41 3.41
N GLY A 730 26.53 -14.25 2.53
CA GLY A 730 26.56 -14.00 1.09
C GLY A 730 25.16 -13.91 0.47
N GLY A 731 24.98 -12.93 -0.41
CA GLY A 731 23.75 -12.69 -1.16
C GLY A 731 23.60 -13.59 -2.38
N ARG A 732 22.50 -13.41 -3.11
CA ARG A 732 22.17 -14.14 -4.34
C ARG A 732 21.76 -13.15 -5.44
N PRO A 733 22.71 -12.36 -5.99
CA PRO A 733 24.16 -12.40 -5.71
C PRO A 733 24.64 -11.38 -4.68
N SER A 734 25.84 -11.62 -4.13
CA SER A 734 26.73 -10.56 -3.63
C SER A 734 27.53 -9.98 -4.80
N ALA A 735 27.30 -8.72 -5.15
CA ALA A 735 28.02 -8.04 -6.22
C ALA A 735 29.21 -7.24 -5.65
N VAL A 736 30.40 -7.42 -6.23
CA VAL A 736 31.61 -6.64 -5.91
C VAL A 736 32.22 -6.11 -7.20
N ASP A 737 32.55 -4.82 -7.25
CA ASP A 737 33.17 -4.20 -8.42
C ASP A 737 34.69 -4.10 -8.23
N PHE A 738 35.45 -4.59 -9.20
CA PHE A 738 36.91 -4.52 -9.22
C PHE A 738 37.45 -3.33 -10.02
N GLU A 739 36.57 -2.45 -10.52
CA GLU A 739 36.91 -1.15 -11.11
C GLU A 739 37.95 -1.25 -12.25
N GLY A 740 37.86 -2.31 -13.06
CA GLY A 740 38.76 -2.56 -14.18
C GLY A 740 40.11 -3.19 -13.80
N PHE A 741 40.27 -3.68 -12.56
CA PHE A 741 41.49 -4.37 -12.15
C PHE A 741 41.79 -5.55 -13.07
N ASP A 742 42.95 -5.50 -13.73
CA ASP A 742 43.39 -6.55 -14.65
C ASP A 742 43.69 -7.85 -13.89
N ALA A 743 42.86 -8.87 -14.10
CA ALA A 743 42.92 -10.14 -13.39
C ALA A 743 42.62 -11.33 -14.31
N ARG A 744 43.26 -12.45 -14.01
CA ARG A 744 43.01 -13.75 -14.67
C ARG A 744 42.33 -14.74 -13.74
N PHE A 745 42.56 -14.64 -12.44
CA PHE A 745 42.01 -15.54 -11.44
C PHE A 745 41.09 -14.80 -10.49
N ILE A 746 39.92 -15.36 -10.22
CA ILE A 746 39.01 -14.90 -9.16
C ILE A 746 38.90 -16.02 -8.13
N ARG A 747 39.16 -15.70 -6.87
CA ARG A 747 39.04 -16.62 -5.73
C ARG A 747 38.04 -16.08 -4.73
N VAL A 748 37.08 -16.92 -4.35
CA VAL A 748 36.20 -16.72 -3.19
C VAL A 748 36.80 -17.53 -2.04
N ILE A 749 37.15 -16.87 -0.93
CA ILE A 749 37.77 -17.50 0.23
C ILE A 749 37.11 -17.04 1.53
N GLN A 750 36.85 -17.98 2.43
CA GLN A 750 36.27 -17.71 3.73
C GLN A 750 37.26 -18.07 4.84
N PRO A 751 38.02 -17.09 5.39
CA PRO A 751 38.97 -17.35 6.45
C PRO A 751 38.28 -17.87 7.72
N THR A 752 38.50 -19.15 8.04
CA THR A 752 37.94 -19.82 9.22
C THR A 752 38.91 -20.85 9.77
N GLU A 753 38.90 -21.11 11.08
CA GLU A 753 39.74 -22.14 11.68
C GLU A 753 39.32 -23.56 11.26
N PHE A 754 38.01 -23.80 11.09
CA PHE A 754 37.46 -25.07 10.62
C PHE A 754 36.04 -24.88 10.10
N GLY A 755 35.88 -24.70 8.79
CA GLY A 755 34.61 -24.38 8.13
C GLY A 755 34.40 -25.16 6.84
N GLU A 756 33.14 -25.26 6.43
CA GLU A 756 32.73 -25.67 5.09
C GLU A 756 32.00 -24.48 4.49
N PHE A 757 32.27 -24.16 3.22
CA PHE A 757 31.48 -23.18 2.47
C PHE A 757 31.07 -23.76 1.13
N ALA A 758 30.00 -23.18 0.59
CA ALA A 758 29.38 -23.58 -0.66
C ALA A 758 28.83 -22.35 -1.36
N LEU A 759 28.81 -22.38 -2.68
CA LEU A 759 28.23 -21.31 -3.50
C LEU A 759 27.60 -21.90 -4.77
N ALA A 760 26.65 -21.17 -5.34
CA ALA A 760 25.88 -21.57 -6.50
C ALA A 760 26.59 -21.21 -7.80
N GLU A 761 27.03 -19.96 -7.95
CA GLU A 761 27.64 -19.47 -9.19
C GLU A 761 28.58 -18.29 -8.88
N VAL A 762 29.65 -18.14 -9.65
CA VAL A 762 30.41 -16.89 -9.74
C VAL A 762 30.31 -16.39 -11.17
N GLU A 763 29.70 -15.23 -11.34
CA GLU A 763 29.69 -14.53 -12.61
C GLU A 763 30.71 -13.41 -12.59
N ALA A 764 31.54 -13.33 -13.62
CA ALA A 764 32.56 -12.29 -13.75
C ALA A 764 32.31 -11.52 -15.02
N PHE A 765 32.26 -10.19 -14.96
CA PHE A 765 32.06 -9.37 -16.15
C PHE A 765 33.32 -8.56 -16.41
N ALA A 766 33.70 -8.43 -17.69
CA ALA A 766 34.70 -7.46 -18.07
C ALA A 766 34.19 -6.08 -17.65
N ALA A 767 35.06 -5.27 -17.06
CA ALA A 767 34.79 -3.85 -16.97
C ALA A 767 34.49 -3.39 -18.39
N ALA A 768 33.41 -2.64 -18.56
CA ALA A 768 33.20 -1.93 -19.81
C ALA A 768 34.53 -1.23 -20.12
N THR A 769 35.03 -1.35 -21.37
CA THR A 769 36.15 -0.53 -21.83
C THR A 769 35.90 0.85 -21.28
N PRO A 770 36.84 1.43 -20.49
CA PRO A 770 36.59 2.71 -19.86
C PRO A 770 36.15 3.64 -20.98
N THR A 771 34.85 3.96 -20.99
CA THR A 771 34.40 5.20 -21.59
C THR A 771 35.28 6.22 -20.88
N PRO A 772 35.99 7.10 -21.62
CA PRO A 772 36.89 8.06 -20.99
C PRO A 772 36.14 8.69 -19.82
N GLU A 773 36.81 8.89 -18.68
CA GLU A 773 36.18 9.57 -17.55
C GLU A 773 35.45 10.82 -18.07
N PRO A 774 34.35 11.27 -17.43
CA PRO A 774 33.53 12.38 -17.92
C PRO A 774 34.33 13.64 -18.29
N ASP A 775 35.53 13.78 -17.74
CA ASP A 775 36.46 14.88 -17.98
C ASP A 775 37.29 14.77 -19.29
N ASP A 776 37.32 13.61 -19.96
CA ASP A 776 38.01 13.37 -21.25
C ASP A 776 37.05 13.23 -22.44
N GLN A 777 35.73 13.27 -22.20
CA GLN A 777 34.71 13.21 -23.26
C GLN A 777 34.38 14.61 -23.78
N GLU A 778 34.68 14.86 -25.05
CA GLU A 778 34.38 16.15 -25.67
C GLU A 778 33.03 16.08 -26.39
N PRO A 779 32.03 16.91 -25.99
CA PRO A 779 30.78 17.02 -26.72
C PRO A 779 31.04 17.48 -28.15
N PRO A 780 30.14 17.16 -29.10
CA PRO A 780 30.37 17.48 -30.49
C PRO A 780 30.50 19.00 -30.66
N VAL A 781 31.50 19.45 -31.41
CA VAL A 781 31.63 20.86 -31.82
C VAL A 781 31.59 20.91 -33.34
N ILE A 782 30.58 21.60 -33.88
CA ILE A 782 30.44 21.80 -35.32
C ILE A 782 31.08 23.14 -35.68
N LYS A 783 32.07 23.12 -36.57
CA LYS A 783 32.64 24.36 -37.12
C LYS A 783 31.59 25.11 -37.97
N PRO A 784 31.73 26.44 -38.16
CA PRO A 784 30.85 27.19 -39.03
C PRO A 784 30.69 26.53 -40.40
N LEU A 785 29.43 26.36 -40.82
CA LEU A 785 29.13 25.62 -42.04
C LEU A 785 29.76 26.31 -43.25
N THR A 786 30.37 25.49 -44.11
CA THR A 786 30.90 25.95 -45.39
C THR A 786 29.86 25.72 -46.46
N VAL A 787 29.53 26.77 -47.19
CA VAL A 787 28.49 26.74 -48.22
C VAL A 787 29.09 27.16 -49.56
N THR A 788 28.87 26.34 -50.58
CA THR A 788 29.30 26.61 -51.95
C THR A 788 28.15 26.39 -52.92
N THR A 789 28.09 27.20 -53.97
CA THR A 789 27.04 27.12 -55.00
C THR A 789 27.60 26.80 -56.38
N ASN A 790 26.77 26.18 -57.21
CA ASN A 790 27.10 25.85 -58.59
C ASN A 790 25.88 26.07 -59.51
N PRO A 791 25.95 26.97 -60.52
CA PRO A 791 27.05 27.91 -60.79
C PRO A 791 27.22 28.96 -59.69
N ALA A 792 28.45 29.35 -59.38
CA ALA A 792 28.72 30.27 -58.26
C ALA A 792 28.18 31.69 -58.53
N GLU A 793 28.15 32.12 -59.79
CA GLU A 793 27.63 33.43 -60.22
C GLU A 793 26.10 33.57 -60.09
N ASP A 794 25.38 32.46 -59.93
CA ASP A 794 23.91 32.46 -59.88
C ASP A 794 23.36 32.59 -58.45
N ALA A 795 24.22 32.67 -57.44
CA ALA A 795 23.83 32.85 -56.05
C ALA A 795 24.71 33.83 -55.28
N GLN A 796 24.10 34.58 -54.38
CA GLN A 796 24.76 35.38 -53.36
C GLN A 796 24.65 34.70 -52.01
N ILE A 797 25.79 34.53 -51.34
CA ILE A 797 25.87 34.01 -49.97
C ILE A 797 26.16 35.19 -49.04
N SER A 798 25.28 35.46 -48.10
CA SER A 798 25.42 36.51 -47.09
C SER A 798 25.29 35.95 -45.68
N GLY A 799 25.81 36.66 -44.67
CA GLY A 799 25.82 36.22 -43.26
C GLY A 799 27.19 35.77 -42.76
N ASP A 800 27.26 35.40 -41.47
CA ASP A 800 28.50 35.30 -40.67
C ASP A 800 28.81 33.88 -40.17
N GLY A 801 28.69 32.86 -41.03
CA GLY A 801 29.14 31.50 -40.71
C GLY A 801 28.28 30.73 -39.69
N ALA A 802 27.67 31.40 -38.72
CA ALA A 802 26.65 30.88 -37.82
C ALA A 802 25.23 31.04 -38.41
N PHE A 803 25.00 32.07 -39.22
CA PHE A 803 23.77 32.20 -39.99
C PHE A 803 24.12 32.61 -41.40
N ARG A 804 23.72 31.83 -42.40
CA ARG A 804 23.94 32.14 -43.81
C ARG A 804 22.63 32.14 -44.57
N THR A 805 22.48 33.07 -45.49
CA THR A 805 21.41 33.04 -46.49
C THR A 805 22.03 32.88 -47.86
N VAL A 806 21.59 31.86 -48.59
CA VAL A 806 21.95 31.63 -49.99
C VAL A 806 20.77 32.05 -50.84
N THR A 807 20.92 33.18 -51.52
CA THR A 807 19.91 33.68 -52.45
C THR A 807 20.37 33.40 -53.86
N GLY A 808 19.68 32.52 -54.58
CA GLY A 808 20.09 32.10 -55.92
C GLY A 808 18.95 32.01 -56.92
N LYS A 809 19.29 31.90 -58.20
CA LYS A 809 18.30 31.63 -59.26
C LYS A 809 17.80 30.18 -59.16
N GLU A 810 16.60 29.95 -59.69
CA GLU A 810 16.01 28.62 -59.77
C GLU A 810 16.95 27.64 -60.49
N GLY A 811 17.16 26.46 -59.89
CA GLY A 811 18.07 25.42 -60.37
C GLY A 811 19.50 25.48 -59.81
N THR A 812 19.84 26.47 -58.98
CA THR A 812 21.21 26.59 -58.42
C THR A 812 21.46 25.52 -57.36
N GLN A 813 22.53 24.72 -57.48
CA GLN A 813 22.90 23.73 -56.48
C GLN A 813 23.68 24.36 -55.34
N VAL A 814 23.31 24.04 -54.10
CA VAL A 814 23.92 24.50 -52.85
C VAL A 814 24.47 23.29 -52.11
N THR A 815 25.78 23.22 -51.94
CA THR A 815 26.44 22.19 -51.12
C THR A 815 26.86 22.80 -49.79
N ILE A 816 26.39 22.19 -48.70
CA ILE A 816 26.64 22.58 -47.32
C ILE A 816 27.53 21.50 -46.71
N LYS A 817 28.67 21.90 -46.16
CA LYS A 817 29.65 21.00 -45.54
C LYS A 817 29.78 21.30 -44.06
N ALA A 818 29.76 20.24 -43.26
CA ALA A 818 29.91 20.25 -41.82
C ALA A 818 31.16 19.48 -41.40
N GLU A 819 32.00 20.13 -40.61
CA GLU A 819 33.10 19.48 -39.90
C GLU A 819 32.75 19.47 -38.42
N ALA A 820 32.58 18.28 -37.86
CA ALA A 820 32.35 18.09 -36.42
C ALA A 820 33.51 17.34 -35.78
N THR A 821 33.94 17.83 -34.62
CA THR A 821 34.91 17.16 -33.74
C THR A 821 34.21 16.74 -32.46
N GLY A 822 34.73 15.75 -31.75
CA GLY A 822 34.18 15.23 -30.51
C GLY A 822 34.72 13.84 -30.25
N THR A 823 34.74 13.44 -28.98
CA THR A 823 35.29 12.15 -28.55
C THR A 823 34.25 11.47 -27.65
N PRO A 824 33.60 10.37 -28.09
CA PRO A 824 33.77 9.65 -29.36
C PRO A 824 33.37 10.47 -30.61
N THR A 825 33.83 10.07 -31.81
CA THR A 825 33.53 10.79 -33.06
C THR A 825 32.02 10.92 -33.28
N PRO A 826 31.50 12.14 -33.48
CA PRO A 826 30.06 12.36 -33.55
C PRO A 826 29.43 11.92 -34.86
N THR A 827 28.20 11.42 -34.77
CA THR A 827 27.33 11.09 -35.91
C THR A 827 26.56 12.34 -36.34
N LEU A 828 26.44 12.57 -37.65
CA LEU A 828 25.80 13.77 -38.22
C LEU A 828 24.40 13.46 -38.77
N PHE A 829 23.44 14.35 -38.47
CA PHE A 829 22.06 14.29 -38.93
C PHE A 829 21.64 15.62 -39.52
N TRP A 830 21.34 15.66 -40.81
CA TRP A 830 20.83 16.86 -41.46
C TRP A 830 19.33 17.04 -41.19
N GLN A 831 18.94 18.27 -40.87
CA GLN A 831 17.57 18.66 -40.62
C GLN A 831 17.18 19.83 -41.50
N ILE A 832 15.95 19.77 -42.03
CA ILE A 832 15.35 20.84 -42.83
C ILE A 832 14.00 21.24 -42.24
N LYS A 833 13.80 22.55 -42.12
CA LYS A 833 12.53 23.18 -41.77
C LYS A 833 12.05 23.95 -42.99
N ARG A 834 10.94 23.50 -43.60
CA ARG A 834 10.37 24.14 -44.79
C ARG A 834 9.62 25.44 -44.43
N GLU A 835 9.55 26.37 -45.38
CA GLU A 835 8.87 27.66 -45.20
C GLU A 835 7.40 27.46 -44.77
N GLY A 836 6.99 28.13 -43.69
CA GLY A 836 5.64 28.01 -43.12
C GLY A 836 5.39 26.78 -42.23
N SER A 837 6.35 25.87 -42.09
CA SER A 837 6.31 24.82 -41.06
C SER A 837 6.96 25.32 -39.78
N ASP A 838 6.44 24.91 -38.62
CA ASP A 838 7.10 25.13 -37.33
C ASP A 838 8.00 23.97 -36.87
N SER A 839 7.89 22.82 -37.53
CA SER A 839 8.64 21.59 -37.20
C SER A 839 9.83 21.34 -38.12
N TRP A 840 10.89 20.78 -37.52
CA TRP A 840 12.05 20.25 -38.24
C TRP A 840 11.80 18.81 -38.69
N SER A 841 12.24 18.48 -39.90
CA SER A 841 12.26 17.12 -40.43
C SER A 841 13.70 16.67 -40.67
N ILE A 842 13.98 15.39 -40.41
CA ILE A 842 15.27 14.79 -40.77
C ILE A 842 15.30 14.60 -42.29
N VAL A 843 16.41 14.95 -42.92
CA VAL A 843 16.63 14.63 -44.33
C VAL A 843 17.04 13.14 -44.38
N GLU A 844 16.09 12.27 -44.74
CA GLU A 844 16.30 10.81 -44.76
C GLU A 844 17.42 10.41 -45.74
N ASP A 845 18.15 9.34 -45.40
CA ASP A 845 19.23 8.70 -46.18
C ASP A 845 20.59 9.44 -46.34
N GLU A 846 20.83 10.58 -45.67
CA GLU A 846 22.15 11.26 -45.70
C GLU A 846 22.78 11.49 -44.31
N HIS A 847 23.68 10.59 -43.90
CA HIS A 847 24.43 10.65 -42.62
C HIS A 847 25.91 11.08 -42.80
N GLY A 848 26.21 11.85 -43.84
CA GLY A 848 27.56 12.31 -44.19
C GLY A 848 27.86 13.77 -43.80
N PRO A 849 29.14 14.19 -43.87
CA PRO A 849 29.56 15.57 -43.55
C PRO A 849 29.14 16.61 -44.61
N GLU A 850 28.47 16.20 -45.69
CA GLU A 850 28.05 17.09 -46.76
C GLU A 850 26.60 16.82 -47.14
N LEU A 851 25.85 17.88 -47.43
CA LEU A 851 24.48 17.84 -47.95
C LEU A 851 24.40 18.76 -49.17
N THR A 852 23.85 18.26 -50.28
CA THR A 852 23.64 19.07 -51.50
C THR A 852 22.15 19.21 -51.80
N LEU A 853 21.67 20.45 -51.91
CA LEU A 853 20.28 20.80 -52.23
C LEU A 853 20.23 21.68 -53.49
N THR A 854 19.06 21.82 -54.10
CA THR A 854 18.85 22.71 -55.26
C THR A 854 17.87 23.81 -54.88
N ILE A 855 18.17 25.07 -55.23
CA ILE A 855 17.24 26.20 -55.02
C ILE A 855 16.13 26.13 -56.07
N ASP A 856 14.90 25.97 -55.60
CA ASP A 856 13.68 25.91 -56.39
C ASP A 856 12.48 26.43 -55.56
N GLY A 857 11.27 26.36 -56.13
CA GLY A 857 10.07 26.84 -55.44
C GLY A 857 9.74 26.09 -54.13
N GLU A 858 10.20 24.85 -53.96
CA GLU A 858 9.95 24.06 -52.73
C GLU A 858 10.96 24.34 -51.62
N SER A 859 12.20 24.67 -51.99
CA SER A 859 13.28 24.97 -51.06
C SER A 859 13.38 26.46 -50.71
N ASN A 860 12.67 27.33 -51.41
CA ASN A 860 12.56 28.74 -51.05
C ASN A 860 12.05 28.90 -49.60
N GLY A 861 12.72 29.74 -48.83
CA GLY A 861 12.44 29.97 -47.41
C GLY A 861 12.78 28.80 -46.48
N SER A 862 13.31 27.69 -47.00
CA SER A 862 13.71 26.55 -46.17
C SER A 862 14.98 26.85 -45.39
N VAL A 863 15.02 26.40 -44.15
CA VAL A 863 16.14 26.56 -43.23
C VAL A 863 16.74 25.19 -42.94
N ILE A 864 18.06 25.09 -43.06
CA ILE A 864 18.83 23.84 -42.92
C ILE A 864 19.83 23.96 -41.78
N ARG A 865 20.00 22.86 -41.05
CA ARG A 865 21.06 22.68 -40.06
C ARG A 865 21.52 21.23 -40.02
N VAL A 866 22.68 20.98 -39.40
CA VAL A 866 23.12 19.63 -39.03
C VAL A 866 23.20 19.52 -37.52
N MET A 867 22.83 18.36 -37.01
CA MET A 867 23.01 17.99 -35.62
C MET A 867 24.09 16.92 -35.53
N ALA A 868 25.11 17.17 -34.70
CA ALA A 868 26.17 16.23 -34.40
C ALA A 868 25.92 15.63 -33.02
N MET A 869 25.96 14.31 -32.89
CA MET A 869 25.70 13.61 -31.62
C MET A 869 26.80 12.60 -31.32
N ASN A 870 27.29 12.60 -30.09
CA ASN A 870 28.08 11.52 -29.51
C ASN A 870 27.59 11.25 -28.08
N GLU A 871 28.26 10.34 -27.37
CA GLU A 871 27.89 9.97 -25.99
C GLU A 871 28.02 11.13 -24.98
N ALA A 872 28.82 12.16 -25.29
CA ALA A 872 29.08 13.31 -24.44
C ALA A 872 28.05 14.45 -24.62
N GLY A 873 27.22 14.39 -25.66
CA GLY A 873 26.17 15.36 -25.93
C GLY A 873 25.88 15.54 -27.41
N PHE A 874 25.20 16.64 -27.73
CA PHE A 874 24.91 17.02 -29.11
C PHE A 874 25.22 18.50 -29.34
N ALA A 875 25.56 18.82 -30.58
CA ALA A 875 25.63 20.20 -31.06
C ALA A 875 24.80 20.36 -32.31
N GLU A 876 24.25 21.56 -32.46
CA GLU A 876 23.54 21.98 -33.67
C GLU A 876 24.38 23.02 -34.38
N SER A 877 24.43 22.94 -35.70
CA SER A 877 25.12 23.95 -36.50
C SER A 877 24.35 25.26 -36.51
N GLY A 878 25.06 26.30 -36.96
CA GLY A 878 24.42 27.47 -37.53
C GLY A 878 23.41 27.14 -38.64
N LEU A 879 22.52 28.09 -38.94
CA LEU A 879 21.45 27.89 -39.92
C LEU A 879 21.86 28.36 -41.31
N VAL A 880 21.47 27.60 -42.33
CA VAL A 880 21.56 28.00 -43.74
C VAL A 880 20.15 28.13 -44.30
N THR A 881 19.75 29.35 -44.66
CA THR A 881 18.47 29.61 -45.31
C THR A 881 18.66 29.67 -46.82
N LEU A 882 17.79 28.99 -47.56
CA LEU A 882 17.73 29.06 -49.02
C LEU A 882 16.65 30.03 -49.45
N ALA A 883 16.97 30.92 -50.39
CA ALA A 883 16.03 31.89 -50.92
C ALA A 883 16.15 31.98 -52.45
N LEU A 884 15.02 32.16 -53.12
CA LEU A 884 14.95 32.39 -54.56
C LEU A 884 15.11 33.90 -54.83
N ALA A 885 16.01 34.28 -55.73
CA ALA A 885 16.26 35.69 -56.05
C ALA A 885 15.08 36.32 -56.82
N GLU A 886 14.54 37.44 -56.34
CA GLU A 886 13.52 38.24 -57.05
C GLU A 886 14.14 39.13 -58.16
N GLU A 887 13.45 39.29 -59.30
CA GLU A 887 13.88 40.23 -60.36
C GLU A 887 13.72 41.70 -59.93
N PRO A 888 14.67 42.61 -60.26
CA PRO A 888 14.71 43.95 -59.64
C PRO A 888 13.78 44.97 -60.30
N ALA A 889 13.20 45.86 -59.48
CA ALA A 889 12.54 47.11 -59.90
C ALA A 889 13.00 48.31 -59.00
N PRO A 890 12.91 49.57 -59.48
CA PRO A 890 13.92 50.62 -59.25
C PRO A 890 13.73 51.56 -58.02
N GLU A 891 14.83 52.22 -57.64
CA GLU A 891 15.06 53.16 -56.52
C GLU A 891 14.26 54.48 -56.53
N PRO A 892 14.12 55.14 -55.35
CA PRO A 892 14.69 56.49 -55.17
C PRO A 892 15.28 56.85 -53.77
N GLU A 893 16.16 57.87 -53.79
CA GLU A 893 17.02 58.52 -52.75
C GLU A 893 16.32 59.54 -51.75
N PRO A 894 17.01 60.42 -50.95
CA PRO A 894 17.87 60.21 -49.75
C PRO A 894 17.66 61.20 -48.53
N SER A 895 18.31 60.89 -47.37
CA SER A 895 18.91 61.78 -46.30
C SER A 895 18.00 62.52 -45.26
N PRO A 896 18.46 62.98 -44.04
CA PRO A 896 19.85 63.11 -43.51
C PRO A 896 20.14 62.73 -42.01
N GLU A 897 21.43 62.63 -41.65
CA GLU A 897 22.04 62.37 -40.31
C GLU A 897 22.04 63.59 -39.34
N PRO A 898 22.40 63.43 -38.02
CA PRO A 898 23.82 63.70 -37.60
C PRO A 898 24.38 62.95 -36.33
N SER A 899 25.67 62.53 -36.39
CA SER A 899 26.89 62.82 -35.55
C SER A 899 26.83 63.15 -34.01
N PRO A 900 27.91 63.12 -33.16
CA PRO A 900 29.27 62.50 -33.17
C PRO A 900 29.74 61.78 -31.84
N GLU A 901 30.91 61.11 -31.93
CA GLU A 901 31.90 60.51 -30.98
C GLU A 901 32.20 61.18 -29.60
N PRO A 902 32.77 60.46 -28.58
CA PRO A 902 34.24 60.19 -28.49
C PRO A 902 34.75 58.91 -27.75
N THR A 903 35.97 58.50 -28.09
CA THR A 903 36.90 57.49 -27.45
C THR A 903 37.47 57.94 -26.09
N PRO A 904 37.83 57.03 -25.14
CA PRO A 904 39.26 56.60 -24.98
C PRO A 904 39.55 55.22 -24.30
N ASP A 905 40.66 54.55 -24.71
CA ASP A 905 41.79 53.91 -23.96
C ASP A 905 41.61 53.03 -22.67
N PRO A 906 42.63 52.26 -22.17
CA PRO A 906 42.58 50.78 -22.09
C PRO A 906 42.54 50.10 -20.68
N THR A 907 42.17 48.80 -20.68
CA THR A 907 42.30 47.70 -19.64
C THR A 907 41.46 47.78 -18.35
N PRO A 908 40.77 46.68 -17.92
CA PRO A 908 41.43 45.51 -17.32
C PRO A 908 40.81 44.13 -17.69
N THR A 909 41.49 43.05 -17.30
CA THR A 909 41.10 41.63 -17.42
C THR A 909 39.70 41.35 -16.81
N PRO A 910 38.80 40.57 -17.45
CA PRO A 910 37.59 40.09 -16.78
C PRO A 910 37.92 38.89 -15.88
N ASP A 911 37.45 38.97 -14.64
CA ASP A 911 37.37 37.89 -13.65
C ASP A 911 36.61 36.66 -14.19
N PRO A 912 36.78 35.47 -13.58
CA PRO A 912 36.10 34.24 -13.99
C PRO A 912 34.60 34.45 -14.17
N THR A 913 34.06 33.91 -15.26
CA THR A 913 32.64 33.97 -15.58
C THR A 913 31.82 33.50 -14.37
N PRO A 914 30.88 34.31 -13.86
CA PRO A 914 30.04 33.90 -12.75
C PRO A 914 29.24 32.66 -13.14
N ALA A 915 29.04 31.72 -12.21
CA ALA A 915 28.10 30.62 -12.40
C ALA A 915 26.74 31.18 -12.87
N PRO A 916 26.07 30.51 -13.83
CA PRO A 916 24.78 30.97 -14.31
C PRO A 916 23.81 31.10 -13.13
N ASP A 917 23.01 32.16 -13.13
CA ASP A 917 21.98 32.36 -12.10
C ASP A 917 20.82 31.39 -12.37
N HIS A 918 20.72 30.34 -11.54
CA HIS A 918 19.69 29.30 -11.69
C HIS A 918 18.26 29.84 -11.53
N THR A 919 18.08 31.06 -11.00
CA THR A 919 16.76 31.69 -10.88
C THR A 919 16.30 32.40 -12.16
N VAL A 920 17.17 32.51 -13.18
CA VAL A 920 16.86 33.16 -14.45
C VAL A 920 16.67 32.10 -15.51
N GLY A 921 15.46 31.96 -16.05
CA GLY A 921 15.11 30.83 -16.90
C GLY A 921 13.68 30.89 -17.42
N MET A 922 13.18 29.77 -17.93
CA MET A 922 11.80 29.62 -18.37
C MET A 922 11.20 28.28 -17.98
N TRP A 923 9.90 28.27 -17.66
CA TRP A 923 9.13 27.05 -17.42
C TRP A 923 8.90 26.30 -18.73
N VAL A 924 9.13 24.99 -18.72
CA VAL A 924 8.88 24.09 -19.84
C VAL A 924 8.02 22.92 -19.35
N ASN A 925 7.05 22.48 -20.17
CA ASN A 925 6.27 21.28 -19.93
C ASN A 925 6.38 20.37 -21.16
N ASP A 926 6.72 19.10 -20.94
CA ASP A 926 6.98 18.10 -21.98
C ASP A 926 5.93 16.99 -22.03
N GLY A 927 4.81 17.14 -21.30
CA GLY A 927 3.77 16.12 -21.14
C GLY A 927 4.00 15.15 -19.98
N VAL A 928 5.24 15.06 -19.45
CA VAL A 928 5.57 14.29 -18.24
C VAL A 928 5.45 15.17 -17.00
N GLY A 929 5.93 16.42 -17.08
CA GLY A 929 5.84 17.36 -15.96
C GLY A 929 6.34 18.76 -16.33
N TRP A 930 6.25 19.67 -15.36
CA TRP A 930 6.84 21.01 -15.48
C TRP A 930 8.28 20.98 -14.99
N TRP A 931 9.21 21.66 -15.68
CA TRP A 931 10.61 21.82 -15.25
C TRP A 931 11.12 23.23 -15.58
N TRP A 932 12.21 23.64 -14.92
CA TRP A 932 12.77 24.99 -15.05
C TRP A 932 14.07 24.98 -15.85
N LYS A 933 14.03 25.54 -17.06
CA LYS A 933 15.19 25.68 -17.92
C LYS A 933 15.98 26.94 -17.57
N ILE A 934 17.22 26.79 -17.12
CA ILE A 934 18.10 27.87 -16.68
C ILE A 934 18.72 28.57 -17.92
N THR A 935 18.80 29.90 -17.86
CA THR A 935 19.42 30.74 -18.89
C THR A 935 20.92 30.47 -18.92
N GLY A 936 21.38 29.78 -19.98
CA GLY A 936 22.74 29.25 -20.06
C GLY A 936 22.80 27.78 -20.48
N GLY A 937 21.66 27.07 -20.46
CA GLY A 937 21.50 25.76 -21.11
C GLY A 937 21.16 24.58 -20.18
N ASP A 938 21.32 24.74 -18.87
CA ASP A 938 21.00 23.71 -17.86
C ASP A 938 19.52 23.77 -17.41
N TYR A 939 19.12 22.92 -16.48
CA TYR A 939 17.81 22.94 -15.84
C TYR A 939 17.86 22.53 -14.37
N ALA A 940 16.86 22.99 -13.60
CA ALA A 940 16.83 22.78 -12.17
C ALA A 940 16.60 21.29 -11.82
N LYS A 941 17.49 20.69 -11.00
CA LYS A 941 17.36 19.28 -10.56
C LYS A 941 17.95 19.06 -9.17
N ASN A 942 17.30 18.21 -8.36
CA ASN A 942 17.65 17.97 -6.95
C ASN A 942 17.85 19.25 -6.13
N GLU A 943 17.13 20.32 -6.47
CA GLU A 943 17.36 21.63 -5.89
C GLU A 943 16.06 22.37 -5.56
N THR A 944 16.20 23.43 -4.78
CA THR A 944 15.12 24.32 -4.38
C THR A 944 15.40 25.71 -4.96
N LEU A 945 14.47 26.24 -5.76
CA LEU A 945 14.61 27.57 -6.36
C LEU A 945 13.49 28.50 -5.90
N THR A 946 13.84 29.77 -5.66
CA THR A 946 12.86 30.84 -5.43
C THR A 946 12.64 31.59 -6.74
N LEU A 947 11.53 31.31 -7.42
CA LEU A 947 11.19 31.86 -8.72
C LEU A 947 9.97 32.77 -8.59
N GLY A 948 10.09 34.03 -9.02
CA GLY A 948 8.99 34.99 -8.92
C GLY A 948 8.46 35.21 -7.50
N GLY A 949 9.31 35.04 -6.48
CA GLY A 949 8.93 35.17 -5.06
C GLY A 949 8.30 33.92 -4.42
N HIS A 950 8.22 32.81 -5.17
CA HIS A 950 7.68 31.54 -4.68
C HIS A 950 8.77 30.44 -4.68
N VAL A 951 8.71 29.55 -3.70
CA VAL A 951 9.67 28.43 -3.57
C VAL A 951 9.16 27.20 -4.32
N TYR A 952 10.00 26.63 -5.17
CA TYR A 952 9.75 25.42 -5.95
C TYR A 952 10.83 24.38 -5.67
N ARG A 953 10.46 23.09 -5.77
CA ARG A 953 11.39 21.96 -5.59
C ARG A 953 11.38 21.08 -6.82
N PHE A 954 12.57 20.63 -7.23
CA PHE A 954 12.76 19.80 -8.41
C PHE A 954 13.36 18.45 -8.01
N ASP A 955 12.81 17.38 -8.55
CA ASP A 955 13.29 16.03 -8.31
C ASP A 955 14.64 15.75 -9.03
N GLN A 956 15.12 14.51 -8.92
CA GLN A 956 16.39 14.09 -9.53
C GLN A 956 16.40 14.14 -11.05
N ASN A 957 15.22 14.11 -11.68
CA ASN A 957 15.05 14.20 -13.12
C ASN A 957 14.78 15.64 -13.57
N GLY A 958 14.63 16.58 -12.63
CA GLY A 958 14.40 18.00 -12.85
C GLY A 958 12.93 18.40 -12.93
N TYR A 959 12.00 17.52 -12.58
CA TYR A 959 10.57 17.83 -12.59
C TYR A 959 10.12 18.50 -11.30
N MET A 960 9.26 19.49 -11.44
CA MET A 960 8.67 20.27 -10.37
C MET A 960 7.74 19.40 -9.52
N LEU A 961 8.01 19.37 -8.22
CA LEU A 961 7.23 18.63 -7.24
C LEU A 961 5.95 19.39 -6.83
N MET A 962 4.88 18.63 -6.59
CA MET A 962 3.56 19.12 -6.16
C MET A 962 3.03 18.27 -5.00
N GLY A 963 2.10 18.81 -4.22
CA GLY A 963 1.52 18.13 -3.06
C GLY A 963 2.44 18.12 -1.84
N TRP A 964 2.32 17.10 -1.00
CA TRP A 964 3.19 16.91 0.15
C TRP A 964 4.57 16.43 -0.29
N VAL A 965 5.61 17.19 0.05
CA VAL A 965 7.01 16.92 -0.32
C VAL A 965 7.85 16.83 0.95
N TYR A 966 8.56 15.71 1.13
CA TYR A 966 9.54 15.57 2.20
C TYR A 966 10.91 16.03 1.70
N TRP A 967 11.46 17.06 2.33
CA TRP A 967 12.71 17.69 1.89
C TRP A 967 13.50 18.20 3.09
N ASP A 968 14.81 17.96 3.11
CA ASP A 968 15.72 18.38 4.18
C ASP A 968 15.21 18.03 5.60
N GLY A 969 14.70 16.80 5.75
CA GLY A 969 14.22 16.29 7.03
C GLY A 969 12.81 16.74 7.45
N ALA A 970 12.11 17.55 6.65
CA ALA A 970 10.80 18.12 6.99
C ALA A 970 9.76 17.98 5.87
N TRP A 971 8.48 17.96 6.26
CA TRP A 971 7.36 17.98 5.32
C TRP A 971 6.99 19.42 4.93
N HIS A 972 6.79 19.62 3.63
CA HIS A 972 6.31 20.86 3.01
C HIS A 972 5.13 20.54 2.09
N TYR A 973 4.31 21.56 1.76
CA TYR A 973 3.24 21.40 0.78
C TYR A 973 3.42 22.36 -0.40
N HIS A 974 3.34 21.84 -1.62
CA HIS A 974 3.37 22.57 -2.87
C HIS A 974 1.99 22.50 -3.54
N ASN A 975 1.44 23.64 -3.96
CA ASN A 975 0.13 23.67 -4.60
C ASN A 975 0.17 23.08 -6.03
N ALA A 976 -0.97 23.08 -6.73
CA ALA A 976 -1.07 22.55 -8.09
C ALA A 976 -0.24 23.31 -9.14
N ALA A 977 0.27 24.50 -8.80
CA ALA A 977 1.24 25.23 -9.61
C ALA A 977 2.69 24.99 -9.16
N GLY A 978 2.92 24.09 -8.19
CA GLY A 978 4.23 23.75 -7.61
C GLY A 978 4.80 24.76 -6.63
N ALA A 979 4.10 25.86 -6.35
CA ALA A 979 4.56 26.86 -5.38
C ALA A 979 4.34 26.36 -3.95
N GLN A 980 5.37 26.48 -3.11
CA GLN A 980 5.31 26.15 -1.69
C GLN A 980 4.25 27.00 -0.97
N VAL A 981 3.38 26.34 -0.23
CA VAL A 981 2.34 26.95 0.60
C VAL A 981 2.89 27.24 1.99
N SER A 982 2.49 28.37 2.57
CA SER A 982 2.79 28.75 3.95
C SER A 982 1.52 29.23 4.66
N GLY A 983 1.52 29.20 5.98
CA GLY A 983 0.38 29.51 6.84
C GLY A 983 -0.65 28.39 6.94
N TRP A 984 -1.89 28.77 7.24
CA TRP A 984 -3.01 27.83 7.39
C TRP A 984 -3.46 27.26 6.05
N MET A 985 -3.59 25.95 5.99
CA MET A 985 -4.03 25.23 4.80
C MET A 985 -5.14 24.25 5.15
N ASN A 986 -6.23 24.25 4.37
CA ASN A 986 -7.31 23.25 4.48
C ASN A 986 -7.26 22.31 3.28
N GLN A 987 -7.08 21.02 3.56
CA GLN A 987 -7.13 19.96 2.55
C GLN A 987 -8.23 18.98 2.93
N GLY A 988 -9.31 18.95 2.14
CA GLY A 988 -10.40 17.97 2.31
C GLY A 988 -11.15 18.07 3.66
N GLY A 989 -11.18 19.24 4.29
CA GLY A 989 -11.80 19.44 5.61
C GLY A 989 -10.85 19.29 6.79
N THR A 990 -9.59 18.90 6.56
CA THR A 990 -8.54 18.84 7.58
C THR A 990 -7.63 20.06 7.47
N TRP A 991 -7.39 20.72 8.60
CA TRP A 991 -6.49 21.87 8.70
C TRP A 991 -5.06 21.46 9.02
N TYR A 992 -4.11 22.11 8.38
CA TYR A 992 -2.67 22.01 8.57
C TYR A 992 -2.09 23.41 8.74
N TYR A 993 -0.92 23.50 9.37
CA TYR A 993 -0.18 24.76 9.45
C TYR A 993 1.24 24.56 8.95
N LEU A 994 1.63 25.38 7.97
CA LEU A 994 2.96 25.40 7.39
C LEU A 994 3.64 26.68 7.91
N ALA A 995 4.79 26.57 8.58
CA ALA A 995 5.46 27.71 9.18
C ALA A 995 5.68 28.84 8.14
N PRO A 996 5.26 30.10 8.39
CA PRO A 996 5.31 31.17 7.39
C PRO A 996 6.69 31.38 6.75
N ASP A 997 7.75 31.27 7.55
CA ASP A 997 9.12 31.57 7.11
C ASP A 997 9.80 30.40 6.38
N THR A 998 9.47 29.16 6.72
CA THR A 998 10.17 27.96 6.23
C THR A 998 9.28 27.02 5.42
N GLY A 999 7.96 27.15 5.55
CA GLY A 999 6.93 26.24 5.04
C GLY A 999 6.95 24.84 5.63
N VAL A 1000 7.67 24.64 6.74
CA VAL A 1000 7.71 23.35 7.44
C VAL A 1000 6.35 23.08 8.09
N MET A 1001 5.82 21.89 7.89
CA MET A 1001 4.57 21.44 8.50
C MET A 1001 4.71 21.33 10.03
N ALA A 1002 3.78 21.96 10.75
CA ALA A 1002 3.71 21.88 12.20
C ALA A 1002 3.21 20.50 12.65
N THR A 1003 3.86 19.97 13.69
CA THR A 1003 3.46 18.73 14.39
C THR A 1003 3.52 18.97 15.89
N GLY A 1004 2.66 18.30 16.66
CA GLY A 1004 2.59 18.47 18.12
C GLY A 1004 2.09 19.85 18.54
N TRP A 1005 2.41 20.24 19.78
CA TRP A 1005 2.04 21.54 20.33
C TRP A 1005 2.78 22.67 19.62
N THR A 1006 2.03 23.57 18.98
CA THR A 1006 2.58 24.72 18.24
C THR A 1006 1.85 26.01 18.63
N MET A 1007 2.62 27.06 18.96
CA MET A 1007 2.08 28.38 19.26
C MET A 1007 1.95 29.18 17.97
N ILE A 1008 0.73 29.61 17.63
CA ILE A 1008 0.41 30.36 16.42
C ILE A 1008 -0.41 31.59 16.84
N ASP A 1009 0.08 32.78 16.50
CA ASP A 1009 -0.58 34.06 16.78
C ASP A 1009 -1.04 34.24 18.25
N GLY A 1010 -0.25 33.71 19.19
CA GLY A 1010 -0.52 33.81 20.63
C GLY A 1010 -1.50 32.77 21.18
N ALA A 1011 -1.92 31.80 20.39
CA ALA A 1011 -2.71 30.65 20.83
C ALA A 1011 -1.98 29.32 20.57
N TRP A 1012 -2.13 28.37 21.49
CA TRP A 1012 -1.61 27.02 21.30
C TRP A 1012 -2.56 26.18 20.47
N PHE A 1013 -2.01 25.40 19.55
CA PHE A 1013 -2.70 24.40 18.74
C PHE A 1013 -1.98 23.05 18.90
N MET A 1014 -2.72 21.96 18.70
CA MET A 1014 -2.15 20.62 18.68
C MET A 1014 -2.30 20.02 17.28
N PHE A 1015 -1.20 19.56 16.71
CA PHE A 1015 -1.16 18.84 15.44
C PHE A 1015 -0.73 17.38 15.65
N SER A 1016 -1.30 16.46 14.87
CA SER A 1016 -0.86 15.06 14.87
C SER A 1016 0.55 14.91 14.29
N SER A 1017 1.15 13.72 14.38
CA SER A 1017 2.43 13.43 13.69
C SER A 1017 2.34 13.57 12.17
N GLY A 1018 1.14 13.45 11.59
CA GLY A 1018 0.85 13.74 10.18
C GLY A 1018 0.46 15.20 9.92
N GLY A 1019 0.57 16.09 10.90
CA GLY A 1019 0.30 17.53 10.76
C GLY A 1019 -1.16 17.95 10.77
N ALA A 1020 -2.10 17.04 11.01
CA ALA A 1020 -3.53 17.36 11.08
C ALA A 1020 -3.86 18.06 12.40
N MET A 1021 -4.53 19.21 12.32
CA MET A 1021 -4.96 20.00 13.48
C MET A 1021 -6.04 19.26 14.27
N SER A 1022 -5.84 19.16 15.59
CA SER A 1022 -6.79 18.53 16.52
C SER A 1022 -7.84 19.53 17.01
N THR A 1023 -9.05 19.04 17.28
CA THR A 1023 -10.13 19.74 17.99
C THR A 1023 -10.72 18.81 19.06
N GLY A 1024 -11.41 19.36 20.05
CA GLY A 1024 -11.98 18.60 21.16
C GLY A 1024 -10.95 18.21 22.22
N TRP A 1025 -11.26 17.17 23.00
CA TRP A 1025 -10.37 16.69 24.07
C TRP A 1025 -9.14 15.96 23.51
N VAL A 1026 -7.96 16.35 23.97
CA VAL A 1026 -6.68 15.73 23.64
C VAL A 1026 -5.93 15.38 24.91
N SER A 1027 -5.42 14.16 25.01
CA SER A 1027 -4.50 13.76 26.07
C SER A 1027 -3.06 13.92 25.60
N SER A 1028 -2.25 14.64 26.38
CA SER A 1028 -0.84 14.87 26.11
C SER A 1028 -0.04 14.77 27.40
N SER A 1029 0.98 13.92 27.43
CA SER A 1029 1.89 13.75 28.59
C SER A 1029 1.19 13.45 29.92
N GLY A 1030 0.05 12.78 29.89
CA GLY A 1030 -0.73 12.40 31.08
C GLY A 1030 -1.78 13.43 31.53
N ASP A 1031 -1.80 14.62 30.93
CA ASP A 1031 -2.80 15.65 31.17
C ASP A 1031 -3.81 15.72 30.01
N TRP A 1032 -5.04 16.17 30.31
CA TRP A 1032 -6.07 16.42 29.30
C TRP A 1032 -6.14 17.90 28.96
N TYR A 1033 -6.33 18.21 27.68
CA TYR A 1033 -6.49 19.56 27.15
C TYR A 1033 -7.73 19.60 26.30
N TYR A 1034 -8.37 20.76 26.17
CA TYR A 1034 -9.48 20.94 25.25
C TYR A 1034 -9.10 21.94 24.16
N LEU A 1035 -9.22 21.53 22.90
CA LEU A 1035 -9.00 22.36 21.73
C LEU A 1035 -10.37 22.79 21.22
N ASN A 1036 -10.58 24.10 21.06
CA ASN A 1036 -11.83 24.64 20.54
C ASN A 1036 -12.13 24.12 19.12
N PRO A 1037 -13.36 24.30 18.60
CA PRO A 1037 -13.65 24.01 17.19
C PRO A 1037 -12.74 24.76 16.21
N SER A 1038 -12.18 25.91 16.61
CA SER A 1038 -11.16 26.66 15.88
C SER A 1038 -9.75 26.05 15.97
N GLY A 1039 -9.55 24.99 16.76
CA GLY A 1039 -8.26 24.34 17.04
C GLY A 1039 -7.45 24.95 18.18
N SER A 1040 -7.80 26.16 18.65
CA SER A 1040 -7.06 26.83 19.72
C SER A 1040 -7.32 26.19 21.08
N MET A 1041 -6.27 26.02 21.87
CA MET A 1041 -6.33 25.46 23.22
C MET A 1041 -7.15 26.37 24.14
N HIS A 1042 -8.12 25.76 24.84
CA HIS A 1042 -8.97 26.44 25.80
C HIS A 1042 -8.28 26.53 27.17
N THR A 1043 -8.38 27.68 27.83
CA THR A 1043 -7.98 27.91 29.21
C THR A 1043 -9.15 28.46 30.02
N GLY A 1044 -9.21 28.19 31.32
CA GLY A 1044 -10.29 28.64 32.20
C GLY A 1044 -11.54 27.76 32.13
N TRP A 1045 -12.69 28.33 32.49
CA TRP A 1045 -13.98 27.63 32.57
C TRP A 1045 -14.49 27.20 31.19
N LEU A 1046 -14.86 25.93 31.08
CA LEU A 1046 -15.41 25.33 29.86
C LEU A 1046 -16.71 24.60 30.19
N GLN A 1047 -17.75 24.84 29.39
CA GLN A 1047 -19.03 24.11 29.51
C GLN A 1047 -19.24 23.22 28.29
N LEU A 1048 -19.41 21.91 28.52
CA LEU A 1048 -19.70 20.92 27.48
C LEU A 1048 -20.82 19.98 27.95
N ASP A 1049 -21.82 19.78 27.11
CA ASP A 1049 -22.95 18.86 27.36
C ASP A 1049 -23.61 19.04 28.74
N GLY A 1050 -23.74 20.31 29.17
CA GLY A 1050 -24.34 20.67 30.46
C GLY A 1050 -23.44 20.47 31.68
N ARG A 1051 -22.18 20.06 31.50
CA ARG A 1051 -21.18 19.92 32.57
C ARG A 1051 -20.12 21.01 32.47
N TRP A 1052 -19.62 21.43 33.63
CA TRP A 1052 -18.55 22.42 33.74
C TRP A 1052 -17.21 21.74 33.99
N TYR A 1053 -16.17 22.23 33.33
CA TYR A 1053 -14.78 21.83 33.45
C TYR A 1053 -13.93 23.08 33.70
N MET A 1054 -12.75 22.89 34.26
CA MET A 1054 -11.76 23.95 34.42
C MET A 1054 -10.46 23.52 33.76
N LEU A 1055 -9.95 24.35 32.87
CA LEU A 1055 -8.62 24.20 32.28
C LEU A 1055 -7.70 25.23 32.96
N GLY A 1056 -6.52 24.79 33.40
CA GLY A 1056 -5.52 25.68 33.98
C GLY A 1056 -5.01 26.72 32.98
N ASP A 1057 -4.17 27.65 33.46
CA ASP A 1057 -3.55 28.66 32.59
C ASP A 1057 -2.60 28.04 31.55
N ASN A 1058 -2.10 26.83 31.83
CA ASN A 1058 -1.34 26.01 30.90
C ASN A 1058 -2.21 25.10 30.02
N GLY A 1059 -3.55 25.21 30.11
CA GLY A 1059 -4.53 24.42 29.35
C GLY A 1059 -4.85 23.04 29.92
N ALA A 1060 -4.11 22.57 30.94
CA ALA A 1060 -4.33 21.26 31.52
C ALA A 1060 -5.64 21.21 32.31
N MET A 1061 -6.43 20.16 32.12
CA MET A 1061 -7.69 19.93 32.80
C MET A 1061 -7.47 19.71 34.28
N VAL A 1062 -8.19 20.48 35.08
CA VAL A 1062 -8.11 20.44 36.53
C VAL A 1062 -8.95 19.28 37.06
N ILE A 1063 -8.35 18.48 37.93
CA ILE A 1063 -9.03 17.48 38.76
C ILE A 1063 -8.80 17.82 40.24
N GLY A 1064 -9.75 17.45 41.09
CA GLY A 1064 -9.72 17.73 42.52
C GLY A 1064 -10.01 19.19 42.87
N TRP A 1065 -9.37 19.69 43.94
CA TRP A 1065 -9.64 21.02 44.50
C TRP A 1065 -9.02 22.14 43.67
N LYS A 1066 -9.82 23.17 43.38
CA LYS A 1066 -9.33 24.40 42.72
C LYS A 1066 -10.02 25.63 43.27
N GLN A 1067 -9.22 26.63 43.64
CA GLN A 1067 -9.73 27.94 44.00
C GLN A 1067 -9.88 28.80 42.75
N SER A 1068 -11.04 29.44 42.60
CA SER A 1068 -11.32 30.43 41.55
C SER A 1068 -12.02 31.63 42.18
N GLY A 1069 -11.37 32.79 42.17
CA GLY A 1069 -11.82 33.96 42.94
C GLY A 1069 -11.78 33.69 44.45
N SER A 1070 -12.87 34.03 45.15
CA SER A 1070 -13.00 33.79 46.60
C SER A 1070 -13.52 32.38 46.96
N SER A 1071 -13.91 31.58 45.96
CA SER A 1071 -14.61 30.31 46.15
C SER A 1071 -13.74 29.12 45.78
N TRP A 1072 -13.98 27.99 46.45
CA TRP A 1072 -13.37 26.70 46.14
C TRP A 1072 -14.33 25.83 45.35
N TYR A 1073 -13.80 25.08 44.40
CA TYR A 1073 -14.53 24.15 43.55
C TYR A 1073 -13.85 22.78 43.62
N TYR A 1074 -14.60 21.72 43.31
CA TYR A 1074 -14.08 20.37 43.20
C TYR A 1074 -14.44 19.75 41.87
N PHE A 1075 -13.45 19.19 41.19
CA PHE A 1075 -13.59 18.49 39.92
C PHE A 1075 -13.33 17.01 40.13
N ASP A 1076 -14.17 16.14 39.60
CA ASP A 1076 -13.97 14.69 39.72
C ASP A 1076 -12.84 14.18 38.82
N ALA A 1077 -12.60 12.86 38.81
CA ALA A 1077 -11.55 12.25 37.99
C ALA A 1077 -11.78 12.41 36.47
N SER A 1078 -13.01 12.72 36.04
CA SER A 1078 -13.33 13.07 34.65
C SER A 1078 -13.16 14.57 34.35
N GLY A 1079 -12.77 15.36 35.36
CA GLY A 1079 -12.64 16.82 35.27
C GLY A 1079 -13.96 17.56 35.35
N ALA A 1080 -15.08 16.88 35.58
CA ALA A 1080 -16.39 17.51 35.71
C ALA A 1080 -16.55 18.14 37.11
N MET A 1081 -17.05 19.37 37.14
CA MET A 1081 -17.31 20.13 38.36
C MET A 1081 -18.43 19.49 39.16
N HIS A 1082 -18.18 19.23 40.44
CA HIS A 1082 -19.16 18.65 41.34
C HIS A 1082 -20.13 19.71 41.88
N THR A 1083 -21.40 19.33 42.03
CA THR A 1083 -22.43 20.11 42.74
C THR A 1083 -23.11 19.21 43.77
N GLY A 1084 -23.66 19.78 44.83
CA GLY A 1084 -24.26 19.03 45.93
C GLY A 1084 -23.25 18.43 46.93
N TRP A 1085 -23.68 17.41 47.66
CA TRP A 1085 -22.86 16.76 48.69
C TRP A 1085 -21.74 15.92 48.09
N LEU A 1086 -20.53 16.06 48.63
CA LEU A 1086 -19.39 15.25 48.25
C LEU A 1086 -18.53 14.91 49.47
N GLN A 1087 -18.11 13.65 49.57
CA GLN A 1087 -17.16 13.21 50.58
C GLN A 1087 -15.75 13.14 49.97
N VAL A 1088 -14.82 13.92 50.52
CA VAL A 1088 -13.41 13.90 50.13
C VAL A 1088 -12.60 13.36 51.31
N GLY A 1089 -12.04 12.17 51.16
CA GLY A 1089 -11.44 11.42 52.27
C GLY A 1089 -12.50 11.07 53.33
N SER A 1090 -12.27 11.44 54.59
CA SER A 1090 -13.23 11.23 55.68
C SER A 1090 -14.19 12.40 55.91
N THR A 1091 -14.15 13.44 55.07
CA THR A 1091 -14.79 14.72 55.33
C THR A 1091 -15.86 15.04 54.29
N TRP A 1092 -17.02 15.50 54.74
CA TRP A 1092 -18.12 15.93 53.87
C TRP A 1092 -18.08 17.43 53.60
N TYR A 1093 -18.36 17.78 52.35
CA TYR A 1093 -18.46 19.12 51.81
C TYR A 1093 -19.78 19.26 51.05
N TYR A 1094 -20.25 20.49 50.87
CA TYR A 1094 -21.37 20.79 49.99
C TYR A 1094 -21.00 21.88 49.00
N PHE A 1095 -21.30 21.63 47.73
CA PHE A 1095 -21.08 22.55 46.62
C PHE A 1095 -22.43 23.08 46.13
N GLY A 1096 -22.56 24.39 45.97
CA GLY A 1096 -23.78 25.04 45.49
C GLY A 1096 -24.16 24.64 44.07
N SER A 1097 -25.28 25.17 43.56
CA SER A 1097 -25.69 24.96 42.17
C SER A 1097 -24.71 25.55 41.17
N GLU A 1098 -23.90 26.53 41.59
CA GLU A 1098 -22.82 27.11 40.80
C GLU A 1098 -21.47 26.40 41.03
N GLY A 1099 -21.45 25.32 41.82
CA GLY A 1099 -20.27 24.52 42.15
C GLY A 1099 -19.36 25.11 43.23
N ASP A 1100 -19.74 26.24 43.81
CA ASP A 1100 -18.99 26.90 44.88
C ASP A 1100 -19.12 26.14 46.21
N MET A 1101 -18.00 25.89 46.88
CA MET A 1101 -17.97 25.23 48.17
C MET A 1101 -18.54 26.15 49.25
N TYR A 1102 -19.55 25.66 49.97
CA TYR A 1102 -20.17 26.41 51.06
C TYR A 1102 -19.29 26.46 52.31
N THR A 1103 -19.20 27.65 52.91
CA THR A 1103 -18.62 27.89 54.24
C THR A 1103 -19.63 28.65 55.11
N GLY A 1104 -19.59 28.48 56.43
CA GLY A 1104 -20.58 29.07 57.34
C GLY A 1104 -21.92 28.31 57.31
N GLY A 1105 -23.02 29.00 57.62
CA GLY A 1105 -24.34 28.38 57.73
C GLY A 1105 -25.20 28.57 56.48
N HIS A 1106 -25.81 27.48 55.99
CA HIS A 1106 -26.60 27.47 54.75
C HIS A 1106 -27.85 26.60 54.86
N TRP A 1107 -28.92 26.97 54.14
CA TRP A 1107 -30.09 26.11 53.92
C TRP A 1107 -29.85 25.23 52.70
N ILE A 1108 -29.93 23.92 52.88
CA ILE A 1108 -29.84 22.93 51.80
C ILE A 1108 -31.14 22.12 51.81
N GLY A 1109 -31.98 22.33 50.78
CA GLY A 1109 -33.36 21.89 50.82
C GLY A 1109 -34.13 22.58 51.94
N TRP A 1110 -34.70 21.80 52.87
CA TRP A 1110 -35.48 22.31 54.01
C TRP A 1110 -34.72 22.27 55.34
N ARG A 1111 -33.41 21.99 55.34
CA ARG A 1111 -32.60 21.83 56.56
C ARG A 1111 -31.39 22.77 56.56
N TRP A 1112 -31.08 23.31 57.74
CA TRP A 1112 -29.91 24.16 58.00
C TRP A 1112 -28.69 23.29 58.30
N TYR A 1113 -27.56 23.60 57.66
CA TYR A 1113 -26.27 22.93 57.85
C TYR A 1113 -25.19 23.98 58.12
N SER A 1114 -24.19 23.61 58.94
CA SER A 1114 -23.05 24.47 59.25
C SER A 1114 -21.73 23.86 58.77
N PHE A 1115 -20.91 24.68 58.14
CA PHE A 1115 -19.59 24.34 57.61
C PHE A 1115 -18.53 25.27 58.21
N ASP A 1116 -17.33 24.76 58.50
CA ASP A 1116 -16.23 25.60 58.96
C ASP A 1116 -15.61 26.45 57.84
N SER A 1117 -14.58 27.23 58.16
CA SER A 1117 -13.88 28.09 57.18
C SER A 1117 -13.14 27.33 56.08
N SER A 1118 -12.95 26.01 56.23
CA SER A 1118 -12.39 25.11 55.22
C SER A 1118 -13.47 24.36 54.44
N GLY A 1119 -14.76 24.61 54.72
CA GLY A 1119 -15.91 23.96 54.07
C GLY A 1119 -16.27 22.59 54.64
N ARG A 1120 -15.61 22.15 55.70
CA ARG A 1120 -15.92 20.86 56.35
C ARG A 1120 -17.26 20.96 57.07
N TRP A 1121 -18.14 19.99 56.81
CA TRP A 1121 -19.42 19.85 57.50
C TRP A 1121 -19.24 19.56 59.00
N LEU A 1122 -19.96 20.30 59.84
CA LEU A 1122 -19.87 20.23 61.31
C LEU A 1122 -21.08 19.57 61.99
N GLY A 1123 -22.17 19.30 61.27
CA GLY A 1123 -23.44 18.78 61.81
C GLY A 1123 -24.68 19.47 61.27
#